data_AF-A0A327QQA5-F1
#
_entry.id   AF-A0A327QQA5-F1
#
_cell.length_a   1.000
_cell.length_b   1.000
_cell.length_c   1.000
_cell.angle_alpha   90.00
_cell.angle_beta   90.00
_cell.angle_gamma   90.00
#
_symmetry.space_group_name_H-M   'P 1'
#
loop_
_entity.id
_entity.type
_entity.pdbx_description
1 polymer ?
#
loop_
_entity_poly.entity_id
_entity_poly.type
_entity_poly.pdbx_seq_one_letter_code
_entity_poly.pdbx_strand_id
1 'polypeptide(L)'
;MKNYLLALLCMLFFGFTQAQSTIYVSPTGSASNPGTSISAPTTLENAIATVTAGGTIYMRGGTYSYSTTIVIADNNNGTSSANKRIMAYNGEVPVLDFSGQATADSNRGLVLDGDYWYIYGITFKGAGDNGMLLAGNNNTVEKCIFSNNRDTGLQLSRYKTTNTTLGSWPSNNLILNCEAFDNRDPGNENADGFAAKLTCGTGNVFRGCIAHHNIDDGWDFYAKDDTGPIGVVTLENCVAYSNGSLTTGGTSGSGDKNGFKLGGSGIAVNHIVRRCVAFSNGHHGFTDNNNPGNIEVSNNTSYNNAESNYNFRTGSTATFRNNISLNAGASDKSNGTEVGNSNVWWKNNVSTNSGSLVISAADFITVTPSVTKNSDGSPNLGNFLALASGSDMINAGVTAPGITYNGSAPDLGARESNGTAPLSYTLTTTSTPSAGGSIARTPNASTYTAGTTVTLVATAATGYTFTGWTGSSTSTNATITVTMDANKSLTANFTTNTSTSYTLTTTASPSAGGSITRSPNAATYAAGTVVTLTATPSSGYTFSNWSGAISSTSPITTVTINANTSVTANFNATSTGGGNTLRIDDDASTANGYCGADGSRQNSYTGADGGYYINLSNSASKGVNYSVNAPTAGTYSLKWRYANGGSSVSTTARVLVNGSTVVSNIQFPVTTNWNTWNTTATVNVTLVAGVNTIRLETTEAKEFANIDWMEVTGNAPTAAACSGSARMAAATSTQEYVDVKSNILQVFPNPVHSQATVRFYNPAQGKVVIGLYDMQGSLVKTVVNRDFPQGEHQVTVDCSTLVTATYLIRIDAQQFKSGVKLMKQ
;
A
#
# COMPACT_ATOMS: atom_id res chain seq x y z
N MET A 1 44.89 31.45 -2.92
CA MET A 1 43.95 32.29 -3.70
C MET A 1 42.87 31.40 -4.29
N LYS A 2 41.60 31.67 -3.93
CA LYS A 2 40.33 31.23 -4.58
C LYS A 2 40.05 29.72 -4.53
N ASN A 3 39.43 29.14 -3.49
CA ASN A 3 38.04 29.27 -2.98
C ASN A 3 36.91 28.89 -3.98
N TYR A 4 36.42 27.67 -3.77
CA TYR A 4 35.04 27.12 -3.87
C TYR A 4 34.29 27.10 -5.21
N LEU A 5 34.21 25.91 -5.82
CA LEU A 5 33.06 25.49 -6.63
C LEU A 5 32.97 23.95 -6.71
N LEU A 6 32.09 23.34 -5.90
CA LEU A 6 31.14 22.27 -6.24
C LEU A 6 30.54 21.67 -4.95
N ALA A 7 29.62 22.41 -4.34
CA ALA A 7 28.60 21.86 -3.47
C ALA A 7 27.28 21.89 -4.26
N LEU A 8 26.94 20.77 -4.91
CA LEU A 8 25.64 20.58 -5.53
C LEU A 8 25.07 19.25 -5.03
N LEU A 9 23.77 19.29 -4.70
CA LEU A 9 22.90 18.16 -4.33
C LEU A 9 22.88 17.68 -2.86
N CYS A 10 22.66 18.62 -1.93
CA CYS A 10 21.97 18.31 -0.66
C CYS A 10 21.18 19.55 -0.21
N MET A 11 20.03 19.79 -0.83
CA MET A 11 19.02 20.70 -0.31
C MET A 11 17.65 20.03 -0.35
N LEU A 12 17.13 19.77 0.85
CA LEU A 12 15.73 19.96 1.23
C LEU A 12 14.69 19.15 0.43
N PHE A 13 14.55 17.85 0.73
CA PHE A 13 13.22 17.24 0.69
C PHE A 13 12.54 17.49 2.05
N PHE A 14 12.16 18.75 2.29
CA PHE A 14 11.00 18.97 3.14
C PHE A 14 9.83 18.34 2.38
N GLY A 15 9.20 17.33 2.98
CA GLY A 15 7.87 16.91 2.57
C GLY A 15 6.94 18.09 2.81
N PHE A 16 6.79 18.95 1.80
CA PHE A 16 5.69 19.90 1.77
C PHE A 16 4.43 19.05 1.78
N THR A 17 3.69 19.09 2.90
CA THR A 17 2.24 18.97 2.82
C THR A 17 1.82 19.98 1.75
N GLN A 18 1.44 19.53 0.56
CA GLN A 18 0.98 20.43 -0.49
C GLN A 18 -0.23 21.15 0.12
N ALA A 19 -0.06 22.43 0.46
CA ALA A 19 -1.17 23.23 0.95
C ALA A 19 -2.30 23.10 -0.07
N GLN A 20 -3.51 22.80 0.40
CA GLN A 20 -4.68 22.68 -0.48
C GLN A 20 -4.75 23.92 -1.36
N SER A 21 -4.65 23.73 -2.68
CA SER A 21 -4.62 24.83 -3.63
C SER A 21 -5.92 25.62 -3.52
N THR A 22 -5.83 26.90 -3.17
CA THR A 22 -6.97 27.80 -3.12
C THR A 22 -6.92 28.72 -4.33
N ILE A 23 -7.98 28.73 -5.12
CA ILE A 23 -8.11 29.54 -6.33
C ILE A 23 -9.33 30.44 -6.18
N TYR A 24 -9.16 31.74 -6.34
CA TYR A 24 -10.25 32.72 -6.30
C TYR A 24 -10.69 33.08 -7.71
N VAL A 25 -12.01 33.07 -7.93
CA VAL A 25 -12.62 33.47 -9.21
C VAL A 25 -13.68 34.53 -8.99
N SER A 26 -13.84 35.45 -9.92
CA SER A 26 -14.85 36.54 -9.86
C SER A 26 -15.47 36.79 -11.23
N PRO A 27 -16.64 37.45 -11.31
CA PRO A 27 -17.23 37.85 -12.60
C PRO A 27 -16.30 38.65 -13.51
N THR A 28 -15.43 39.47 -12.92
CA THR A 28 -14.43 40.29 -13.62
C THR A 28 -13.03 39.67 -13.60
N GLY A 29 -12.92 38.38 -13.25
CA GLY A 29 -11.64 37.66 -13.20
C GLY A 29 -11.04 37.50 -14.59
N SER A 30 -9.71 37.42 -14.66
CA SER A 30 -8.98 37.26 -15.92
C SER A 30 -8.19 35.97 -15.92
N ALA A 31 -8.21 35.20 -17.01
CA ALA A 31 -7.46 33.94 -17.13
C ALA A 31 -5.93 34.15 -17.06
N SER A 32 -5.44 35.38 -17.26
CA SER A 32 -4.04 35.74 -17.04
C SER A 32 -3.65 35.88 -15.57
N ASN A 33 -4.63 36.02 -14.67
CA ASN A 33 -4.37 36.07 -13.24
C ASN A 33 -4.17 34.65 -12.68
N PRO A 34 -3.24 34.47 -11.72
CA PRO A 34 -2.99 33.15 -11.12
C PRO A 34 -4.11 32.68 -10.18
N GLY A 35 -5.07 33.56 -9.81
CA GLY A 35 -6.16 33.21 -8.90
C GLY A 35 -5.71 32.96 -7.46
N THR A 36 -4.46 33.27 -7.10
CA THR A 36 -3.90 32.99 -5.76
C THR A 36 -4.38 33.97 -4.67
N SER A 37 -5.09 35.04 -5.04
CA SER A 37 -5.66 36.01 -4.10
C SER A 37 -6.96 36.62 -4.63
N ILE A 38 -7.79 37.14 -3.73
CA ILE A 38 -9.03 37.86 -4.08
C ILE A 38 -8.78 39.15 -4.87
N SER A 39 -7.58 39.72 -4.81
CA SER A 39 -7.19 40.93 -5.56
C SER A 39 -6.75 40.64 -7.00
N ALA A 40 -6.44 39.39 -7.32
CA ALA A 40 -6.12 38.94 -8.67
C ALA A 40 -6.87 37.64 -8.99
N PRO A 41 -8.22 37.67 -9.05
CA PRO A 41 -9.04 36.50 -9.31
C PRO A 41 -8.92 36.07 -10.78
N THR A 42 -9.03 34.76 -11.02
CA THR A 42 -9.05 34.17 -12.36
C THR A 42 -10.49 33.89 -12.84
N THR A 43 -10.68 33.42 -14.07
CA THR A 43 -11.96 32.87 -14.56
C THR A 43 -12.23 31.48 -13.98
N LEU A 44 -13.50 31.06 -13.95
CA LEU A 44 -13.89 29.74 -13.46
C LEU A 44 -13.27 28.61 -14.30
N GLU A 45 -13.23 28.76 -15.61
CA GLU A 45 -12.70 27.76 -16.54
C GLU A 45 -11.21 27.52 -16.32
N ASN A 46 -10.44 28.61 -16.13
CA ASN A 46 -9.02 28.49 -15.80
C ASN A 46 -8.83 27.84 -14.41
N ALA A 47 -9.69 28.16 -13.44
CA ALA A 47 -9.65 27.52 -12.13
C ALA A 47 -9.96 26.02 -12.20
N ILE A 48 -10.98 25.61 -12.96
CA ILE A 48 -11.32 24.19 -13.19
C ILE A 48 -10.16 23.44 -13.86
N ALA A 49 -9.50 24.08 -14.82
CA ALA A 49 -8.37 23.49 -15.54
C ALA A 49 -7.11 23.32 -14.67
N THR A 50 -6.95 24.14 -13.62
CA THR A 50 -5.71 24.21 -12.83
C THR A 50 -5.82 23.65 -11.41
N VAL A 51 -7.04 23.53 -10.87
CA VAL A 51 -7.24 23.02 -9.51
C VAL A 51 -6.78 21.56 -9.39
N THR A 52 -6.02 21.26 -8.34
CA THR A 52 -5.55 19.91 -8.02
C THR A 52 -6.50 19.19 -7.07
N ALA A 53 -6.40 17.86 -6.95
CA ALA A 53 -7.23 17.11 -6.00
C ALA A 53 -7.05 17.66 -4.58
N GLY A 54 -8.15 17.86 -3.85
CA GLY A 54 -8.17 18.53 -2.55
C GLY A 54 -8.18 20.06 -2.61
N GLY A 55 -8.01 20.67 -3.77
CA GLY A 55 -8.08 22.12 -3.97
C GLY A 55 -9.50 22.69 -3.86
N THR A 56 -9.59 24.01 -3.65
CA THR A 56 -10.85 24.76 -3.54
C THR A 56 -10.84 25.96 -4.47
N ILE A 57 -11.87 26.04 -5.30
CA ILE A 57 -12.22 27.21 -6.11
C ILE A 57 -13.25 28.02 -5.33
N TYR A 58 -12.85 29.19 -4.83
CA TYR A 58 -13.76 30.14 -4.20
C TYR A 58 -14.32 31.12 -5.22
N MET A 59 -15.63 31.04 -5.43
CA MET A 59 -16.39 31.91 -6.30
C MET A 59 -16.87 33.16 -5.56
N ARG A 60 -16.44 34.33 -5.99
CA ARG A 60 -16.96 35.61 -5.53
C ARG A 60 -18.40 35.81 -6.00
N GLY A 61 -19.17 36.58 -5.25
CA GLY A 61 -20.54 36.91 -5.58
C GLY A 61 -20.66 37.74 -6.86
N GLY A 62 -21.83 37.62 -7.48
CA GLY A 62 -22.18 38.32 -8.72
C GLY A 62 -22.43 37.36 -9.88
N THR A 63 -22.77 37.94 -11.02
CA THR A 63 -23.20 37.22 -12.21
C THR A 63 -22.02 36.92 -13.13
N TYR A 64 -21.78 35.64 -13.40
CA TYR A 64 -20.85 35.15 -14.40
C TYR A 64 -21.67 34.79 -15.65
N SER A 65 -21.51 35.56 -16.71
CA SER A 65 -22.29 35.41 -17.94
C SER A 65 -21.66 34.41 -18.90
N TYR A 66 -22.45 33.44 -19.35
CA TYR A 66 -22.02 32.37 -20.25
C TYR A 66 -22.95 32.27 -21.46
N SER A 67 -22.35 32.00 -22.63
CA SER A 67 -23.05 31.61 -23.86
C SER A 67 -22.71 30.19 -24.31
N THR A 68 -21.91 29.48 -23.52
CA THR A 68 -21.42 28.12 -23.80
C THR A 68 -21.43 27.27 -22.54
N THR A 69 -21.58 25.95 -22.72
CA THR A 69 -21.54 24.96 -21.64
C THR A 69 -20.18 24.94 -20.95
N ILE A 70 -20.17 24.85 -19.62
CA ILE A 70 -18.96 24.56 -18.84
C ILE A 70 -18.88 23.04 -18.66
N VAL A 71 -17.70 22.46 -18.88
CA VAL A 71 -17.48 21.01 -18.74
C VAL A 71 -16.38 20.73 -17.73
N ILE A 72 -16.70 19.95 -16.71
CA ILE A 72 -15.74 19.28 -15.84
C ILE A 72 -15.63 17.85 -16.34
N ALA A 73 -14.57 17.57 -17.10
CA ALA A 73 -14.38 16.28 -17.79
C ALA A 73 -14.10 15.11 -16.83
N ASP A 74 -14.37 13.88 -17.29
CA ASP A 74 -14.18 12.61 -16.55
C ASP A 74 -12.73 12.27 -16.18
N ASN A 75 -11.76 13.01 -16.72
CA ASN A 75 -10.36 12.92 -16.32
C ASN A 75 -9.95 13.99 -15.29
N ASN A 76 -10.87 14.91 -14.95
CA ASN A 76 -10.63 16.00 -14.02
C ASN A 76 -11.21 15.66 -12.64
N ASN A 77 -10.62 14.68 -11.95
CA ASN A 77 -11.21 14.09 -10.76
C ASN A 77 -10.54 14.57 -9.47
N GLY A 78 -11.32 14.61 -8.38
CA GLY A 78 -10.79 14.55 -7.03
C GLY A 78 -10.39 13.12 -6.65
N THR A 79 -10.26 12.86 -5.36
CA THR A 79 -10.18 11.50 -4.81
C THR A 79 -11.10 11.39 -3.61
N SER A 80 -11.40 10.16 -3.17
CA SER A 80 -12.21 9.90 -1.97
C SER A 80 -11.67 10.56 -0.68
N SER A 81 -10.38 10.90 -0.65
CA SER A 81 -9.73 11.61 0.46
C SER A 81 -9.48 13.10 0.20
N ALA A 82 -9.70 13.56 -1.03
CA ALA A 82 -9.33 14.90 -1.49
C ALA A 82 -10.26 15.36 -2.62
N ASN A 83 -11.52 15.65 -2.27
CA ASN A 83 -12.48 16.20 -3.22
C ASN A 83 -11.98 17.53 -3.79
N LYS A 84 -12.19 17.75 -5.09
CA LYS A 84 -12.09 19.09 -5.67
C LYS A 84 -13.33 19.89 -5.32
N ARG A 85 -13.18 21.18 -5.07
CA ARG A 85 -14.27 22.01 -4.52
C ARG A 85 -14.54 23.24 -5.37
N ILE A 86 -15.81 23.54 -5.62
CA ILE A 86 -16.29 24.83 -6.11
C ILE A 86 -17.23 25.36 -5.04
N MET A 87 -16.90 26.51 -4.43
CA MET A 87 -17.63 27.02 -3.27
C MET A 87 -17.90 28.50 -3.43
N ALA A 88 -19.12 28.92 -3.10
CA ALA A 88 -19.41 30.31 -2.81
C ALA A 88 -18.45 30.85 -1.73
N TYR A 89 -17.84 32.00 -1.99
CA TYR A 89 -16.89 32.63 -1.07
C TYR A 89 -17.64 33.35 0.05
N ASN A 90 -17.40 32.98 1.30
CA ASN A 90 -17.82 33.74 2.50
C ASN A 90 -19.30 34.18 2.51
N GLY A 91 -20.22 33.31 2.10
CA GLY A 91 -21.66 33.61 2.06
C GLY A 91 -22.09 34.54 0.93
N GLU A 92 -21.18 34.92 0.03
CA GLU A 92 -21.52 35.61 -1.21
C GLU A 92 -22.35 34.71 -2.13
N VAL A 93 -23.09 35.30 -3.08
CA VAL A 93 -24.00 34.57 -3.99
C VAL A 93 -23.45 34.63 -5.43
N PRO A 94 -22.69 33.62 -5.86
CA PRO A 94 -22.27 33.49 -7.25
C PRO A 94 -23.40 32.94 -8.12
N VAL A 95 -23.67 33.59 -9.25
CA VAL A 95 -24.67 33.19 -10.23
C VAL A 95 -23.99 32.87 -11.55
N LEU A 96 -24.02 31.61 -11.97
CA LEU A 96 -23.66 31.20 -13.32
C LEU A 96 -24.89 31.41 -14.20
N ASP A 97 -24.89 32.49 -14.98
CA ASP A 97 -26.00 32.88 -15.84
C ASP A 97 -25.69 32.52 -17.29
N PHE A 98 -26.33 31.45 -17.75
CA PHE A 98 -26.22 30.90 -19.08
C PHE A 98 -27.26 31.46 -20.05
N SER A 99 -27.95 32.57 -19.69
CA SER A 99 -29.01 33.13 -20.53
C SER A 99 -28.55 33.50 -21.94
N GLY A 100 -27.24 33.66 -22.17
CA GLY A 100 -26.65 33.87 -23.50
C GLY A 100 -26.60 32.62 -24.39
N GLN A 101 -26.85 31.42 -23.86
CA GLN A 101 -27.01 30.19 -24.66
C GLN A 101 -28.32 30.24 -25.47
N ALA A 102 -28.29 29.73 -26.70
CA ALA A 102 -29.52 29.39 -27.43
C ALA A 102 -30.15 28.11 -26.84
N THR A 103 -31.45 27.90 -27.05
CA THR A 103 -32.09 26.63 -26.66
C THR A 103 -31.65 25.49 -27.57
N ALA A 104 -31.06 24.44 -27.00
CA ALA A 104 -30.67 23.20 -27.70
C ALA A 104 -30.23 22.14 -26.69
N ASP A 105 -30.52 20.86 -26.94
CA ASP A 105 -30.17 19.69 -26.11
C ASP A 105 -28.66 19.51 -25.81
N SER A 106 -27.78 20.30 -26.42
CA SER A 106 -26.34 20.32 -26.13
C SER A 106 -25.93 21.47 -25.19
N ASN A 107 -26.77 22.50 -25.04
CA ASN A 107 -26.50 23.75 -24.34
C ASN A 107 -26.87 23.67 -22.87
N ARG A 108 -26.30 22.67 -22.19
CA ARG A 108 -26.38 22.52 -20.73
C ARG A 108 -25.60 23.65 -20.05
N GLY A 109 -25.96 24.01 -18.83
CA GLY A 109 -25.19 25.00 -18.05
C GLY A 109 -23.82 24.42 -17.67
N LEU A 110 -23.81 23.53 -16.68
CA LEU A 110 -22.63 22.77 -16.26
C LEU A 110 -22.81 21.27 -16.56
N VAL A 111 -21.83 20.68 -17.23
CA VAL A 111 -21.66 19.21 -17.29
C VAL A 111 -20.59 18.81 -16.27
N LEU A 112 -20.98 18.06 -15.25
CA LEU A 112 -20.08 17.46 -14.26
C LEU A 112 -19.90 15.98 -14.59
N ASP A 113 -18.94 15.66 -15.45
CA ASP A 113 -18.55 14.29 -15.84
C ASP A 113 -17.42 13.73 -14.97
N GLY A 114 -16.67 14.62 -14.29
CA GLY A 114 -15.64 14.26 -13.32
C GLY A 114 -16.19 13.69 -12.00
N ASP A 115 -15.35 12.92 -11.33
CA ASP A 115 -15.62 12.27 -10.04
C ASP A 115 -15.06 13.07 -8.85
N TYR A 116 -15.65 12.87 -7.67
CA TYR A 116 -15.18 13.43 -6.39
C TYR A 116 -15.10 14.96 -6.36
N TRP A 117 -16.11 15.62 -6.92
CA TRP A 117 -16.35 17.06 -6.79
C TRP A 117 -17.33 17.39 -5.68
N TYR A 118 -17.10 18.52 -5.03
CA TYR A 118 -18.02 19.11 -4.08
C TYR A 118 -18.35 20.55 -4.52
N ILE A 119 -19.58 20.78 -4.97
CA ILE A 119 -20.08 22.06 -5.42
C ILE A 119 -21.04 22.60 -4.37
N TYR A 120 -20.76 23.80 -3.84
CA TYR A 120 -21.49 24.39 -2.73
C TYR A 120 -21.94 25.83 -3.03
N GLY A 121 -23.25 26.07 -2.89
CA GLY A 121 -23.80 27.43 -2.83
C GLY A 121 -23.81 28.19 -4.15
N ILE A 122 -23.90 27.51 -5.29
CA ILE A 122 -23.87 28.13 -6.62
C ILE A 122 -25.28 28.18 -7.23
N THR A 123 -25.65 29.31 -7.84
CA THR A 123 -26.89 29.41 -8.63
C THR A 123 -26.59 29.15 -10.11
N PHE A 124 -27.32 28.23 -10.73
CA PHE A 124 -27.31 27.92 -12.15
C PHE A 124 -28.59 28.44 -12.77
N LYS A 125 -28.45 29.41 -13.68
CA LYS A 125 -29.59 30.13 -14.24
C LYS A 125 -29.55 30.15 -15.76
N GLY A 126 -30.72 29.98 -16.38
CA GLY A 126 -30.90 30.35 -17.78
C GLY A 126 -30.17 29.46 -18.78
N ALA A 127 -29.79 28.23 -18.43
CA ALA A 127 -29.16 27.32 -19.39
C ALA A 127 -30.06 27.04 -20.58
N GLY A 128 -29.48 26.85 -21.77
CA GLY A 128 -30.15 26.50 -23.02
C GLY A 128 -30.85 25.13 -23.01
N ASP A 129 -30.52 24.32 -22.02
CA ASP A 129 -31.04 22.98 -21.72
C ASP A 129 -31.03 22.85 -20.17
N ASN A 130 -30.61 21.71 -19.62
CA ASN A 130 -30.52 21.53 -18.18
C ASN A 130 -29.54 22.53 -17.53
N GLY A 131 -29.87 23.03 -16.33
CA GLY A 131 -28.96 23.88 -15.55
C GLY A 131 -27.66 23.15 -15.19
N MET A 132 -27.76 21.89 -14.79
CA MET A 132 -26.64 20.97 -14.62
C MET A 132 -26.99 19.58 -15.16
N LEU A 133 -26.04 18.99 -15.90
CA LEU A 133 -25.98 17.55 -16.14
C LEU A 133 -24.91 16.93 -15.24
N LEU A 134 -25.33 16.12 -14.27
CA LEU A 134 -24.45 15.37 -13.38
C LEU A 134 -24.23 13.95 -13.94
N ALA A 135 -23.02 13.70 -14.45
CA ALA A 135 -22.65 12.48 -15.17
C ALA A 135 -21.52 11.68 -14.51
N GLY A 136 -20.75 12.29 -13.61
CA GLY A 136 -19.71 11.62 -12.82
C GLY A 136 -20.23 10.94 -11.55
N ASN A 137 -19.30 10.40 -10.77
CA ASN A 137 -19.54 9.60 -9.57
C ASN A 137 -18.99 10.25 -8.30
N ASN A 138 -19.58 9.88 -7.16
CA ASN A 138 -19.11 10.29 -5.84
C ASN A 138 -19.04 11.83 -5.66
N ASN A 139 -19.91 12.56 -6.35
CA ASN A 139 -19.99 14.01 -6.26
C ASN A 139 -20.99 14.45 -5.19
N THR A 140 -20.80 15.66 -4.67
CA THR A 140 -21.76 16.32 -3.77
C THR A 140 -22.13 17.68 -4.34
N VAL A 141 -23.42 17.94 -4.48
CA VAL A 141 -23.99 19.23 -4.90
C VAL A 141 -24.85 19.72 -3.74
N GLU A 142 -24.39 20.78 -3.07
CA GLU A 142 -24.99 21.24 -1.80
C GLU A 142 -25.39 22.70 -1.86
N LYS A 143 -26.60 23.02 -1.40
CA LYS A 143 -27.13 24.40 -1.35
C LYS A 143 -27.09 25.14 -2.70
N CYS A 144 -27.10 24.41 -3.81
CA CYS A 144 -27.17 25.00 -5.13
C CYS A 144 -28.62 25.34 -5.50
N ILE A 145 -28.78 26.33 -6.38
CA ILE A 145 -30.08 26.74 -6.90
C ILE A 145 -30.08 26.54 -8.42
N PHE A 146 -31.14 25.95 -8.96
CA PHE A 146 -31.31 25.74 -10.40
C PHE A 146 -32.60 26.43 -10.84
N SER A 147 -32.49 27.57 -11.53
CA SER A 147 -33.68 28.33 -11.89
C SER A 147 -33.72 28.84 -13.32
N ASN A 148 -34.93 28.96 -13.87
CA ASN A 148 -35.16 29.55 -15.19
C ASN A 148 -34.35 28.89 -16.33
N ASN A 149 -33.94 27.62 -16.17
CA ASN A 149 -33.27 26.88 -17.22
C ASN A 149 -34.30 26.43 -18.25
N ARG A 150 -33.86 26.22 -19.50
CA ARG A 150 -34.72 25.90 -20.64
C ARG A 150 -34.92 24.39 -20.82
N ASP A 151 -34.62 23.64 -19.77
CA ASP A 151 -34.97 22.25 -19.48
C ASP A 151 -34.79 22.06 -17.96
N THR A 152 -34.75 20.82 -17.47
CA THR A 152 -34.64 20.42 -16.07
C THR A 152 -33.55 21.18 -15.31
N GLY A 153 -33.81 21.58 -14.07
CA GLY A 153 -32.84 22.26 -13.22
C GLY A 153 -31.52 21.50 -13.08
N LEU A 154 -31.57 20.29 -12.51
CA LEU A 154 -30.45 19.34 -12.49
C LEU A 154 -30.91 17.96 -12.95
N GLN A 155 -30.26 17.44 -13.99
CA GLN A 155 -30.44 16.08 -14.48
C GLN A 155 -29.22 15.22 -14.13
N LEU A 156 -29.46 14.05 -13.54
CA LEU A 156 -28.46 13.03 -13.26
C LEU A 156 -28.62 11.91 -14.30
N SER A 157 -27.70 11.86 -15.25
CA SER A 157 -27.67 10.89 -16.35
C SER A 157 -26.30 10.89 -17.02
N ARG A 158 -25.95 9.84 -17.77
CA ARG A 158 -24.65 9.80 -18.47
C ARG A 158 -24.50 10.97 -19.44
N TYR A 159 -23.30 11.51 -19.54
CA TYR A 159 -22.93 12.46 -20.60
C TYR A 159 -22.40 11.71 -21.83
N LYS A 160 -21.49 10.75 -21.61
CA LYS A 160 -20.91 9.95 -22.69
C LYS A 160 -21.85 8.84 -23.13
N THR A 161 -22.25 8.87 -24.40
CA THR A 161 -23.11 7.84 -25.01
C THR A 161 -22.45 6.47 -25.10
N THR A 162 -21.12 6.40 -24.95
CA THR A 162 -20.35 5.16 -24.84
C THR A 162 -20.56 4.43 -23.51
N ASN A 163 -21.06 5.11 -22.47
CA ASN A 163 -21.36 4.50 -21.17
C ASN A 163 -22.72 3.79 -21.24
N THR A 164 -22.77 2.57 -21.76
CA THR A 164 -24.02 1.87 -22.11
C THR A 164 -24.55 0.95 -21.00
N THR A 165 -23.83 0.78 -19.90
CA THR A 165 -24.21 -0.15 -18.83
C THR A 165 -24.47 0.57 -17.51
N LEU A 166 -25.36 0.02 -16.68
CA LEU A 166 -25.72 0.58 -15.36
C LEU A 166 -24.51 0.90 -14.48
N GLY A 167 -23.47 0.06 -14.49
CA GLY A 167 -22.25 0.28 -13.70
C GLY A 167 -21.34 1.41 -14.22
N SER A 168 -21.58 1.91 -15.44
CA SER A 168 -20.87 3.04 -16.05
C SER A 168 -21.63 4.36 -15.96
N TRP A 169 -22.80 4.35 -15.32
CA TRP A 169 -23.66 5.52 -15.15
C TRP A 169 -23.38 6.24 -13.82
N PRO A 170 -23.63 7.55 -13.75
CA PRO A 170 -23.37 8.37 -12.55
C PRO A 170 -23.95 7.72 -11.29
N SER A 171 -23.07 7.42 -10.33
CA SER A 171 -23.39 6.69 -9.10
C SER A 171 -22.84 7.38 -7.86
N ASN A 172 -23.46 7.10 -6.71
CA ASN A 172 -23.03 7.56 -5.39
C ASN A 172 -22.97 9.09 -5.24
N ASN A 173 -23.83 9.81 -5.95
CA ASN A 173 -23.90 11.26 -5.83
C ASN A 173 -24.88 11.70 -4.74
N LEU A 174 -24.54 12.78 -4.04
CA LEU A 174 -25.39 13.41 -3.04
C LEU A 174 -25.81 14.80 -3.50
N ILE A 175 -27.12 15.00 -3.70
CA ILE A 175 -27.72 16.31 -3.92
C ILE A 175 -28.38 16.71 -2.61
N LEU A 176 -27.83 17.72 -1.94
CA LEU A 176 -28.14 18.07 -0.57
C LEU A 176 -28.63 19.52 -0.46
N ASN A 177 -29.82 19.72 0.09
CA ASN A 177 -30.33 21.06 0.42
C ASN A 177 -30.37 22.01 -0.80
N CYS A 178 -30.52 21.45 -2.00
CA CYS A 178 -30.61 22.20 -3.25
C CYS A 178 -32.06 22.62 -3.52
N GLU A 179 -32.23 23.63 -4.37
CA GLU A 179 -33.56 24.10 -4.79
C GLU A 179 -33.62 24.25 -6.30
N ALA A 180 -34.74 23.85 -6.90
CA ALA A 180 -34.97 23.96 -8.34
C ALA A 180 -36.37 24.52 -8.64
N PHE A 181 -36.43 25.61 -9.40
CA PHE A 181 -37.69 26.28 -9.70
C PHE A 181 -37.71 27.10 -10.97
N ASP A 182 -38.90 27.33 -11.52
CA ASP A 182 -39.12 28.07 -12.77
C ASP A 182 -38.34 27.51 -13.97
N ASN A 183 -37.95 26.25 -13.93
CA ASN A 183 -37.35 25.58 -15.08
C ASN A 183 -38.45 25.26 -16.10
N ARG A 184 -38.20 25.58 -17.37
CA ARG A 184 -39.21 25.54 -18.44
C ARG A 184 -38.59 25.36 -19.81
N ASP A 185 -38.83 24.22 -20.42
CA ASP A 185 -38.50 23.96 -21.81
C ASP A 185 -39.49 24.64 -22.77
N PRO A 186 -39.14 24.89 -24.05
CA PRO A 186 -40.04 25.51 -25.01
C PRO A 186 -41.35 24.71 -25.22
N GLY A 187 -41.29 23.40 -25.07
CA GLY A 187 -42.43 22.48 -25.20
C GLY A 187 -43.40 22.54 -24.01
N ASN A 188 -42.93 22.97 -22.84
CA ASN A 188 -43.66 22.96 -21.57
C ASN A 188 -44.05 21.55 -21.12
N GLU A 189 -43.12 20.62 -21.25
CA GLU A 189 -43.39 19.19 -21.10
C GLU A 189 -42.29 18.44 -20.37
N ASN A 190 -41.04 18.94 -20.38
CA ASN A 190 -39.88 18.11 -19.99
C ASN A 190 -39.06 18.71 -18.86
N ALA A 191 -39.24 20.01 -18.56
CA ALA A 191 -38.39 20.70 -17.59
C ALA A 191 -38.86 20.46 -16.15
N ASP A 192 -38.19 19.52 -15.50
CA ASP A 192 -38.37 19.21 -14.10
C ASP A 192 -37.57 20.15 -13.19
N GLY A 193 -37.83 20.08 -11.88
CA GLY A 193 -36.88 20.60 -10.90
C GLY A 193 -35.60 19.76 -10.88
N PHE A 194 -35.76 18.48 -10.57
CA PHE A 194 -34.68 17.51 -10.53
C PHE A 194 -35.06 16.27 -11.32
N ALA A 195 -34.11 15.69 -12.03
CA ALA A 195 -34.33 14.42 -12.69
C ALA A 195 -33.17 13.46 -12.44
N ALA A 196 -33.48 12.20 -12.11
CA ALA A 196 -32.51 11.12 -12.05
C ALA A 196 -33.02 10.00 -12.94
N LYS A 197 -32.87 10.20 -14.24
CA LYS A 197 -33.61 9.50 -15.29
C LYS A 197 -32.70 8.96 -16.40
N LEU A 198 -33.27 8.10 -17.24
CA LEU A 198 -32.65 7.46 -18.41
C LEU A 198 -31.47 6.55 -18.09
N THR A 199 -30.35 7.13 -17.70
CA THR A 199 -29.05 6.46 -17.51
C THR A 199 -28.40 6.92 -16.22
N CYS A 200 -29.16 6.77 -15.14
CA CYS A 200 -28.78 7.06 -13.77
C CYS A 200 -28.28 5.78 -13.10
N GLY A 201 -27.09 5.83 -12.49
CA GLY A 201 -26.50 4.71 -11.77
C GLY A 201 -27.08 4.54 -10.36
N THR A 202 -26.37 3.81 -9.50
CA THR A 202 -26.87 3.42 -8.16
C THR A 202 -26.35 4.33 -7.05
N GLY A 203 -27.01 4.31 -5.89
CA GLY A 203 -26.52 5.00 -4.68
C GLY A 203 -26.69 6.52 -4.70
N ASN A 204 -27.46 7.05 -5.66
CA ASN A 204 -27.73 8.48 -5.75
C ASN A 204 -28.82 8.89 -4.75
N VAL A 205 -28.59 10.00 -4.05
CA VAL A 205 -29.47 10.49 -2.98
C VAL A 205 -29.79 11.97 -3.18
N PHE A 206 -31.08 12.29 -3.12
CA PHE A 206 -31.57 13.65 -2.93
C PHE A 206 -32.04 13.79 -1.48
N ARG A 207 -31.47 14.76 -0.76
CA ARG A 207 -31.79 14.98 0.66
C ARG A 207 -32.04 16.45 0.93
N GLY A 208 -33.17 16.78 1.56
CA GLY A 208 -33.48 18.14 1.96
C GLY A 208 -33.67 19.10 0.77
N CYS A 209 -33.92 18.57 -0.43
CA CYS A 209 -34.06 19.39 -1.62
C CYS A 209 -35.49 19.91 -1.77
N ILE A 210 -35.65 21.04 -2.46
CA ILE A 210 -36.93 21.67 -2.73
C ILE A 210 -37.11 21.81 -4.24
N ALA A 211 -38.17 21.24 -4.81
CA ALA A 211 -38.54 21.48 -6.21
C ALA A 211 -39.90 22.14 -6.27
N HIS A 212 -39.98 23.31 -6.88
CA HIS A 212 -41.25 23.99 -6.98
C HIS A 212 -41.38 24.80 -8.25
N HIS A 213 -42.61 24.97 -8.69
CA HIS A 213 -42.90 25.84 -9.82
C HIS A 213 -42.10 25.53 -11.11
N ASN A 214 -41.73 24.26 -11.31
CA ASN A 214 -41.18 23.80 -12.58
C ASN A 214 -42.34 23.48 -13.53
N ILE A 215 -42.14 23.57 -14.84
CA ILE A 215 -43.26 23.46 -15.79
C ILE A 215 -43.82 22.02 -15.89
N ASP A 216 -42.94 21.02 -15.73
CA ASP A 216 -43.33 19.61 -15.65
C ASP A 216 -43.33 19.14 -14.19
N ASP A 217 -42.42 18.26 -13.75
CA ASP A 217 -42.46 17.73 -12.39
C ASP A 217 -41.51 18.42 -11.40
N GLY A 218 -41.73 18.17 -10.11
CA GLY A 218 -40.71 18.41 -9.10
C GLY A 218 -39.53 17.44 -9.26
N TRP A 219 -39.84 16.14 -9.33
CA TRP A 219 -38.89 15.06 -9.56
C TRP A 219 -39.35 14.11 -10.67
N ASP A 220 -38.46 13.75 -11.57
CA ASP A 220 -38.67 12.71 -12.60
C ASP A 220 -37.59 11.62 -12.59
N PHE A 221 -37.99 10.38 -12.33
CA PHE A 221 -37.15 9.16 -12.37
C PHE A 221 -37.43 8.28 -13.59
N TYR A 222 -37.92 8.85 -14.69
CA TYR A 222 -38.26 8.10 -15.91
C TYR A 222 -37.14 7.13 -16.34
N ALA A 223 -37.49 5.84 -16.40
CA ALA A 223 -36.69 4.80 -17.03
C ALA A 223 -37.22 4.62 -18.46
N LYS A 224 -36.34 4.40 -19.42
CA LYS A 224 -36.71 4.31 -20.84
C LYS A 224 -36.43 2.90 -21.36
N ASP A 225 -37.30 2.40 -22.22
CA ASP A 225 -37.20 1.04 -22.78
C ASP A 225 -35.82 0.76 -23.41
N ASP A 226 -35.26 1.68 -24.21
CA ASP A 226 -33.99 1.39 -24.88
C ASP A 226 -32.78 1.28 -23.92
N THR A 227 -32.88 1.83 -22.71
CA THR A 227 -31.78 1.76 -21.71
C THR A 227 -32.09 0.82 -20.56
N GLY A 228 -33.35 0.47 -20.35
CA GLY A 228 -33.78 -0.41 -19.27
C GLY A 228 -33.79 0.28 -17.89
N PRO A 229 -33.67 -0.50 -16.79
CA PRO A 229 -33.77 0.04 -15.44
C PRO A 229 -32.61 0.97 -15.09
N ILE A 230 -32.93 2.10 -14.48
CA ILE A 230 -31.96 2.94 -13.78
C ILE A 230 -31.63 2.37 -12.40
N GLY A 231 -30.57 2.88 -11.78
CA GLY A 231 -30.25 2.52 -10.41
C GLY A 231 -31.26 3.07 -9.40
N VAL A 232 -31.33 2.42 -8.25
CA VAL A 232 -32.18 2.88 -7.14
C VAL A 232 -31.74 4.27 -6.70
N VAL A 233 -32.73 5.17 -6.63
CA VAL A 233 -32.59 6.55 -6.13
C VAL A 233 -33.31 6.67 -4.80
N THR A 234 -32.69 7.37 -3.85
CA THR A 234 -33.26 7.64 -2.53
C THR A 234 -33.63 9.13 -2.38
N LEU A 235 -34.87 9.40 -1.96
CA LEU A 235 -35.42 10.71 -1.62
C LEU A 235 -35.64 10.81 -0.11
N GLU A 236 -35.10 11.85 0.52
CA GLU A 236 -35.18 12.06 1.96
C GLU A 236 -35.47 13.52 2.32
N ASN A 237 -36.52 13.77 3.10
CA ASN A 237 -36.81 15.13 3.59
C ASN A 237 -36.95 16.17 2.46
N CYS A 238 -37.33 15.73 1.25
CA CYS A 238 -37.51 16.62 0.10
C CYS A 238 -38.93 17.20 0.06
N VAL A 239 -39.08 18.38 -0.55
CA VAL A 239 -40.36 19.07 -0.67
C VAL A 239 -40.64 19.37 -2.14
N ALA A 240 -41.80 18.95 -2.64
CA ALA A 240 -42.27 19.22 -3.99
C ALA A 240 -43.59 20.02 -3.96
N TYR A 241 -43.63 21.21 -4.55
CA TYR A 241 -44.87 21.99 -4.55
C TYR A 241 -45.09 22.89 -5.76
N SER A 242 -46.35 23.10 -6.12
CA SER A 242 -46.73 24.04 -7.20
C SER A 242 -46.05 23.77 -8.56
N ASN A 243 -45.51 22.56 -8.77
CA ASN A 243 -45.01 22.15 -10.08
C ASN A 243 -46.20 22.06 -11.06
N GLY A 244 -45.97 22.41 -12.31
CA GLY A 244 -46.98 22.72 -13.32
C GLY A 244 -47.42 24.18 -13.43
N SER A 245 -46.84 25.06 -12.62
CA SER A 245 -47.07 26.50 -12.67
C SER A 245 -45.76 27.23 -12.40
N LEU A 246 -45.44 28.30 -13.13
CA LEU A 246 -44.28 29.14 -12.79
C LEU A 246 -44.64 30.08 -11.64
N THR A 247 -43.63 30.57 -10.91
CA THR A 247 -43.80 31.58 -9.84
C THR A 247 -44.42 32.88 -10.36
N THR A 248 -44.28 33.15 -11.67
CA THR A 248 -44.92 34.27 -12.36
C THR A 248 -46.43 34.07 -12.60
N GLY A 249 -46.99 32.95 -12.16
CA GLY A 249 -48.39 32.56 -12.37
C GLY A 249 -48.67 31.92 -13.74
N GLY A 250 -47.64 31.75 -14.57
CA GLY A 250 -47.78 31.11 -15.87
C GLY A 250 -48.04 29.61 -15.72
N THR A 251 -49.24 29.16 -16.08
CA THR A 251 -49.56 27.75 -16.32
C THR A 251 -49.71 27.54 -17.82
N SER A 252 -48.87 26.72 -18.43
CA SER A 252 -48.98 26.41 -19.86
C SER A 252 -48.39 25.04 -20.14
N GLY A 253 -48.91 24.32 -21.13
CA GLY A 253 -48.32 23.06 -21.58
C GLY A 253 -49.03 21.81 -21.12
N SER A 254 -48.61 20.69 -21.71
CA SER A 254 -49.17 19.37 -21.50
C SER A 254 -48.44 18.58 -20.41
N GLY A 255 -47.44 19.19 -19.74
CA GLY A 255 -46.64 18.51 -18.73
C GLY A 255 -47.49 17.76 -17.70
N ASP A 256 -46.88 16.73 -17.12
CA ASP A 256 -47.48 15.82 -16.18
C ASP A 256 -47.66 16.43 -14.78
N LYS A 257 -46.84 17.42 -14.39
CA LYS A 257 -47.09 18.32 -13.24
C LYS A 257 -47.13 17.64 -11.86
N ASN A 258 -46.38 16.57 -11.69
CA ASN A 258 -46.35 15.81 -10.45
C ASN A 258 -45.37 16.43 -9.44
N GLY A 259 -45.57 16.15 -8.16
CA GLY A 259 -44.55 16.41 -7.15
C GLY A 259 -43.36 15.46 -7.31
N PHE A 260 -43.63 14.16 -7.18
CA PHE A 260 -42.64 13.09 -7.29
C PHE A 260 -43.11 12.01 -8.28
N LYS A 261 -42.50 11.97 -9.47
CA LYS A 261 -42.68 10.95 -10.51
C LYS A 261 -41.60 9.86 -10.35
N LEU A 262 -41.99 8.70 -9.83
CA LEU A 262 -41.09 7.67 -9.29
C LEU A 262 -40.80 6.49 -10.25
N GLY A 263 -40.74 6.77 -11.55
CA GLY A 263 -40.31 5.83 -12.59
C GLY A 263 -41.30 5.70 -13.75
N GLY A 264 -40.87 5.18 -14.90
CA GLY A 264 -41.72 5.09 -16.10
C GLY A 264 -41.36 3.99 -17.09
N SER A 265 -42.21 3.79 -18.10
CA SER A 265 -42.14 2.71 -19.12
C SER A 265 -42.43 1.27 -18.67
N GLY A 266 -43.05 1.04 -17.50
CA GLY A 266 -43.31 -0.35 -17.08
C GLY A 266 -42.05 -1.07 -16.57
N ILE A 267 -41.00 -0.32 -16.26
CA ILE A 267 -39.69 -0.85 -15.86
C ILE A 267 -39.57 -0.83 -14.35
N ALA A 268 -39.31 -2.00 -13.76
CA ALA A 268 -39.23 -2.16 -12.31
C ALA A 268 -37.95 -1.52 -11.74
N VAL A 269 -38.10 -0.52 -10.87
CA VAL A 269 -37.02 0.04 -10.06
C VAL A 269 -37.52 0.31 -8.64
N ASN A 270 -36.82 -0.24 -7.64
CA ASN A 270 -37.22 -0.18 -6.23
C ASN A 270 -36.72 1.10 -5.55
N HIS A 271 -37.23 2.26 -5.96
CA HIS A 271 -36.87 3.55 -5.36
C HIS A 271 -37.24 3.62 -3.87
N ILE A 272 -36.63 4.56 -3.16
CA ILE A 272 -36.89 4.80 -1.73
C ILE A 272 -37.31 6.26 -1.55
N VAL A 273 -38.45 6.51 -0.93
CA VAL A 273 -38.98 7.85 -0.69
C VAL A 273 -39.47 7.97 0.74
N ARG A 274 -38.82 8.84 1.52
CA ARG A 274 -39.12 8.99 2.94
C ARG A 274 -39.05 10.40 3.48
N ARG A 275 -39.96 10.72 4.39
CA ARG A 275 -40.09 12.07 4.99
C ARG A 275 -40.24 13.18 3.96
N CYS A 276 -40.77 12.86 2.79
CA CYS A 276 -41.02 13.83 1.74
C CYS A 276 -42.41 14.46 1.87
N VAL A 277 -42.51 15.72 1.43
CA VAL A 277 -43.76 16.49 1.44
C VAL A 277 -44.11 16.89 0.01
N ALA A 278 -45.33 16.61 -0.44
CA ALA A 278 -45.85 17.05 -1.73
C ALA A 278 -47.12 17.86 -1.55
N PHE A 279 -47.21 19.08 -2.09
CA PHE A 279 -48.45 19.84 -2.02
C PHE A 279 -48.70 20.79 -3.19
N SER A 280 -49.97 21.01 -3.52
CA SER A 280 -50.38 21.99 -4.53
C SER A 280 -49.70 21.84 -5.89
N ASN A 281 -49.24 20.64 -6.23
CA ASN A 281 -48.77 20.33 -7.57
C ASN A 281 -49.96 20.25 -8.53
N GLY A 282 -49.73 20.60 -9.79
CA GLY A 282 -50.75 20.70 -10.83
C GLY A 282 -51.38 19.36 -11.24
N HIS A 283 -50.88 18.25 -10.70
CA HIS A 283 -51.43 16.92 -10.90
C HIS A 283 -51.30 16.06 -9.63
N HIS A 284 -50.42 15.06 -9.60
CA HIS A 284 -50.25 14.17 -8.45
C HIS A 284 -49.21 14.66 -7.43
N GLY A 285 -49.38 14.29 -6.16
CA GLY A 285 -48.32 14.45 -5.16
C GLY A 285 -47.18 13.45 -5.39
N PHE A 286 -47.48 12.16 -5.23
CA PHE A 286 -46.59 11.03 -5.49
C PHE A 286 -47.22 10.10 -6.52
N THR A 287 -46.46 9.67 -7.54
CA THR A 287 -46.95 8.76 -8.58
C THR A 287 -45.89 7.71 -8.89
N ASP A 288 -46.30 6.44 -9.02
CA ASP A 288 -45.40 5.37 -9.47
C ASP A 288 -45.01 5.51 -10.94
N ASN A 289 -45.78 6.32 -11.68
CA ASN A 289 -45.71 6.54 -13.11
C ASN A 289 -45.48 5.27 -13.96
N ASN A 290 -46.17 4.18 -13.58
CA ASN A 290 -46.07 2.86 -14.22
C ASN A 290 -44.74 2.11 -13.93
N ASN A 291 -44.08 2.39 -12.82
CA ASN A 291 -43.01 1.56 -12.29
C ASN A 291 -43.60 0.37 -11.49
N PRO A 292 -43.46 -0.88 -11.95
CA PRO A 292 -43.96 -2.06 -11.24
C PRO A 292 -43.06 -2.53 -10.09
N GLY A 293 -41.94 -1.85 -9.84
CA GLY A 293 -41.00 -2.17 -8.77
C GLY A 293 -41.59 -1.93 -7.38
N ASN A 294 -40.99 -2.56 -6.37
CA ASN A 294 -41.35 -2.36 -4.97
C ASN A 294 -40.70 -1.06 -4.48
N ILE A 295 -41.36 0.07 -4.77
CA ILE A 295 -40.97 1.38 -4.24
C ILE A 295 -41.28 1.40 -2.74
N GLU A 296 -40.30 1.76 -1.92
CA GLU A 296 -40.48 1.94 -0.48
C GLU A 296 -40.95 3.37 -0.20
N VAL A 297 -42.21 3.52 0.21
CA VAL A 297 -42.87 4.82 0.44
C VAL A 297 -43.20 4.93 1.92
N SER A 298 -42.34 5.61 2.68
CA SER A 298 -42.44 5.62 4.16
C SER A 298 -42.47 7.01 4.75
N ASN A 299 -43.42 7.28 5.65
CA ASN A 299 -43.49 8.55 6.39
C ASN A 299 -43.52 9.76 5.45
N ASN A 300 -44.39 9.80 4.46
CA ASN A 300 -44.55 10.97 3.58
C ASN A 300 -45.86 11.69 3.90
N THR A 301 -45.94 12.98 3.59
CA THR A 301 -47.19 13.75 3.69
C THR A 301 -47.52 14.39 2.35
N SER A 302 -48.72 14.15 1.85
CA SER A 302 -49.20 14.71 0.60
C SER A 302 -50.48 15.51 0.86
N TYR A 303 -50.57 16.74 0.37
CA TYR A 303 -51.64 17.68 0.69
C TYR A 303 -52.08 18.51 -0.51
N ASN A 304 -53.37 18.60 -0.82
CA ASN A 304 -53.88 19.61 -1.75
C ASN A 304 -53.25 19.60 -3.14
N ASN A 305 -52.95 18.42 -3.70
CA ASN A 305 -52.56 18.27 -5.10
C ASN A 305 -53.81 18.23 -5.99
N ALA A 306 -53.70 18.67 -7.24
CA ALA A 306 -54.85 18.89 -8.13
C ALA A 306 -55.63 17.60 -8.47
N GLU A 307 -54.95 16.45 -8.49
CA GLU A 307 -55.54 15.12 -8.67
C GLU A 307 -55.32 14.29 -7.40
N SER A 308 -54.84 13.05 -7.50
CA SER A 308 -54.51 12.23 -6.32
C SER A 308 -53.26 12.72 -5.60
N ASN A 309 -53.28 12.63 -4.27
CA ASN A 309 -52.08 12.84 -3.46
C ASN A 309 -51.09 11.68 -3.61
N TYR A 310 -51.60 10.46 -3.77
CA TYR A 310 -50.87 9.24 -4.10
C TYR A 310 -51.55 8.52 -5.26
N ASN A 311 -50.85 8.37 -6.38
CA ASN A 311 -51.33 7.69 -7.58
C ASN A 311 -50.40 6.52 -7.92
N PHE A 312 -50.58 5.40 -7.22
CA PHE A 312 -49.94 4.12 -7.49
C PHE A 312 -50.94 3.24 -8.23
N ARG A 313 -50.63 2.92 -9.48
CA ARG A 313 -51.56 2.33 -10.44
C ARG A 313 -51.80 0.85 -10.16
N THR A 314 -52.84 0.28 -10.76
CA THR A 314 -53.09 -1.16 -10.71
C THR A 314 -51.85 -1.92 -11.20
N GLY A 315 -51.39 -2.88 -10.42
CA GLY A 315 -50.16 -3.64 -10.70
C GLY A 315 -48.91 -3.10 -9.99
N SER A 316 -48.99 -1.96 -9.31
CA SER A 316 -47.90 -1.48 -8.45
C SER A 316 -47.63 -2.47 -7.31
N THR A 317 -46.34 -2.67 -7.01
CA THR A 317 -45.88 -3.54 -5.91
C THR A 317 -45.25 -2.76 -4.77
N ALA A 318 -45.44 -1.43 -4.74
CA ALA A 318 -44.90 -0.53 -3.74
C ALA A 318 -45.28 -0.95 -2.31
N THR A 319 -44.39 -0.66 -1.35
CA THR A 319 -44.63 -0.89 0.07
C THR A 319 -44.84 0.43 0.80
N PHE A 320 -45.99 0.56 1.46
CA PHE A 320 -46.41 1.78 2.15
C PHE A 320 -46.35 1.64 3.67
N ARG A 321 -45.71 2.61 4.33
CA ARG A 321 -45.68 2.76 5.80
C ARG A 321 -45.95 4.21 6.19
N ASN A 322 -46.79 4.44 7.18
CA ASN A 322 -46.88 5.72 7.89
C ASN A 322 -47.18 6.95 6.99
N ASN A 323 -47.82 6.79 5.83
CA ASN A 323 -48.06 7.93 4.93
C ASN A 323 -49.36 8.66 5.30
N ILE A 324 -49.36 9.98 5.08
CA ILE A 324 -50.55 10.82 5.23
C ILE A 324 -50.92 11.44 3.88
N SER A 325 -52.19 11.28 3.52
CA SER A 325 -52.83 12.02 2.45
C SER A 325 -53.95 12.90 3.01
N LEU A 326 -54.05 14.16 2.58
CA LEU A 326 -55.15 15.06 2.95
C LEU A 326 -55.58 15.97 1.79
N ASN A 327 -56.88 16.11 1.59
CA ASN A 327 -57.50 17.11 0.72
C ASN A 327 -56.99 17.10 -0.72
N ALA A 328 -57.11 15.99 -1.46
CA ALA A 328 -56.69 15.92 -2.87
C ALA A 328 -57.88 16.18 -3.82
N GLY A 329 -57.63 16.56 -5.07
CA GLY A 329 -58.71 16.73 -6.06
C GLY A 329 -59.37 15.42 -6.51
N ALA A 330 -58.65 14.29 -6.40
CA ALA A 330 -59.18 12.96 -6.68
C ALA A 330 -58.77 11.94 -5.61
N SER A 331 -59.54 10.85 -5.48
CA SER A 331 -59.21 9.75 -4.56
C SER A 331 -57.83 9.15 -4.85
N ASP A 332 -57.12 8.77 -3.80
CA ASP A 332 -55.83 8.10 -3.89
C ASP A 332 -55.95 6.69 -4.48
N LYS A 333 -54.96 6.34 -5.28
CA LYS A 333 -54.72 4.97 -5.73
C LYS A 333 -53.54 4.43 -4.93
N SER A 334 -53.82 3.60 -3.94
CA SER A 334 -52.86 3.03 -3.00
C SER A 334 -52.54 1.57 -3.32
N ASN A 335 -52.46 1.20 -4.60
CA ASN A 335 -52.19 -0.19 -5.00
C ASN A 335 -50.77 -0.59 -4.57
N GLY A 336 -50.66 -1.65 -3.78
CA GLY A 336 -49.39 -2.16 -3.25
C GLY A 336 -49.58 -2.84 -1.90
N THR A 337 -48.49 -3.01 -1.17
CA THR A 337 -48.47 -3.61 0.17
C THR A 337 -48.52 -2.53 1.24
N GLU A 338 -49.64 -2.44 1.96
CA GLU A 338 -49.75 -1.58 3.14
C GLU A 338 -49.28 -2.35 4.38
N VAL A 339 -48.28 -1.81 5.09
CA VAL A 339 -47.73 -2.46 6.28
C VAL A 339 -48.43 -1.94 7.53
N GLY A 340 -49.24 -2.80 8.13
CA GLY A 340 -50.13 -2.44 9.22
C GLY A 340 -51.21 -1.44 8.77
N ASN A 341 -52.03 -0.98 9.72
CA ASN A 341 -53.00 0.08 9.47
C ASN A 341 -52.33 1.46 9.61
N SER A 342 -51.15 1.66 9.01
CA SER A 342 -50.31 2.84 9.27
C SER A 342 -50.40 3.93 8.20
N ASN A 343 -51.11 3.71 7.09
CA ASN A 343 -51.25 4.70 6.03
C ASN A 343 -52.68 5.26 6.02
N VAL A 344 -52.81 6.57 5.84
CA VAL A 344 -54.10 7.26 5.78
C VAL A 344 -54.28 7.85 4.39
N TRP A 345 -55.32 7.41 3.70
CA TRP A 345 -55.57 7.72 2.29
C TRP A 345 -56.77 8.62 2.10
N TRP A 346 -56.66 9.56 1.18
CA TRP A 346 -57.78 10.39 0.76
C TRP A 346 -58.68 9.60 -0.19
N LYS A 347 -59.86 9.18 0.27
CA LYS A 347 -60.85 8.47 -0.54
C LYS A 347 -62.23 9.05 -0.28
N ASN A 348 -62.94 9.40 -1.34
CA ASN A 348 -64.31 9.95 -1.28
C ASN A 348 -64.41 11.17 -0.33
N ASN A 349 -63.47 12.10 -0.45
CA ASN A 349 -63.38 13.34 0.33
C ASN A 349 -63.15 13.18 1.84
N VAL A 350 -62.62 12.03 2.27
CA VAL A 350 -62.22 11.79 3.65
C VAL A 350 -60.86 11.10 3.67
N SER A 351 -59.99 11.46 4.61
CA SER A 351 -58.71 10.78 4.80
C SER A 351 -58.82 9.72 5.91
N THR A 352 -58.82 8.44 5.53
CA THR A 352 -59.00 7.33 6.48
C THR A 352 -58.02 6.19 6.20
N ASN A 353 -57.80 5.32 7.18
CA ASN A 353 -57.15 4.02 6.97
C ASN A 353 -58.14 2.86 7.07
N SER A 354 -57.68 1.62 6.87
CA SER A 354 -58.45 0.38 7.10
C SER A 354 -58.68 0.04 8.58
N GLY A 355 -58.10 0.82 9.49
CA GLY A 355 -58.31 0.74 10.93
C GLY A 355 -59.40 1.74 11.38
N SER A 356 -59.05 2.59 12.34
CA SER A 356 -59.93 3.61 12.91
C SER A 356 -59.38 5.04 12.80
N LEU A 357 -58.22 5.23 12.15
CA LEU A 357 -57.62 6.55 12.03
C LEU A 357 -58.34 7.36 10.96
N VAL A 358 -58.70 8.58 11.33
CA VAL A 358 -59.28 9.59 10.45
C VAL A 358 -58.49 10.86 10.65
N ILE A 359 -57.87 11.38 9.60
CA ILE A 359 -57.11 12.62 9.69
C ILE A 359 -57.88 13.77 9.06
N SER A 360 -57.77 14.94 9.67
CA SER A 360 -58.40 16.18 9.24
C SER A 360 -57.41 17.34 9.34
N ALA A 361 -57.83 18.53 8.94
CA ALA A 361 -57.03 19.74 9.17
C ALA A 361 -56.77 20.03 10.66
N ALA A 362 -57.62 19.54 11.58
CA ALA A 362 -57.47 19.74 13.02
C ALA A 362 -56.34 18.93 13.64
N ASP A 363 -55.88 17.88 12.96
CA ASP A 363 -54.72 17.07 13.37
C ASP A 363 -53.40 17.78 13.13
N PHE A 364 -53.42 18.92 12.45
CA PHE A 364 -52.24 19.73 12.18
C PHE A 364 -52.31 21.06 12.94
N ILE A 365 -51.14 21.57 13.33
CA ILE A 365 -51.01 22.94 13.87
C ILE A 365 -51.50 23.94 12.82
N THR A 366 -51.11 23.74 11.55
CA THR A 366 -51.68 24.47 10.42
C THR A 366 -51.51 23.69 9.11
N VAL A 367 -52.50 23.83 8.22
CA VAL A 367 -52.47 23.37 6.82
C VAL A 367 -52.23 24.51 5.84
N THR A 368 -51.91 25.71 6.33
CA THR A 368 -51.49 26.84 5.49
C THR A 368 -50.03 26.63 5.06
N PRO A 369 -49.75 26.54 3.75
CA PRO A 369 -48.39 26.31 3.27
C PRO A 369 -47.38 27.35 3.75
N SER A 370 -46.21 26.86 4.17
CA SER A 370 -45.02 27.66 4.44
C SER A 370 -43.81 26.84 4.06
N VAL A 371 -42.96 27.37 3.19
CA VAL A 371 -41.70 26.74 2.82
C VAL A 371 -40.63 27.82 2.82
N THR A 372 -39.63 27.63 3.67
CA THR A 372 -38.41 28.44 3.75
C THR A 372 -37.22 27.49 3.86
N LYS A 373 -36.00 28.02 4.02
CA LYS A 373 -34.80 27.22 4.29
C LYS A 373 -34.21 27.57 5.65
N ASN A 374 -33.71 26.56 6.35
CA ASN A 374 -32.85 26.73 7.52
C ASN A 374 -31.47 27.28 7.11
N SER A 375 -30.65 27.68 8.09
CA SER A 375 -29.27 28.15 7.84
C SER A 375 -28.37 27.09 7.20
N ASP A 376 -28.65 25.81 7.48
CA ASP A 376 -27.99 24.67 6.86
C ASP A 376 -28.56 24.34 5.46
N GLY A 377 -29.49 25.14 4.95
CA GLY A 377 -30.14 25.01 3.65
C GLY A 377 -31.30 24.01 3.60
N SER A 378 -31.51 23.22 4.66
CA SER A 378 -32.59 22.23 4.68
C SER A 378 -33.98 22.89 4.66
N PRO A 379 -35.04 22.20 4.19
CA PRO A 379 -36.37 22.78 4.13
C PRO A 379 -36.92 23.05 5.52
N ASN A 380 -37.52 24.21 5.70
CA ASN A 380 -38.20 24.61 6.92
C ASN A 380 -39.66 24.92 6.61
N LEU A 381 -40.53 24.05 7.12
CA LEU A 381 -41.98 24.15 6.96
C LEU A 381 -42.66 24.90 8.11
N GLY A 382 -41.90 25.43 9.09
CA GLY A 382 -42.46 26.05 10.29
C GLY A 382 -43.47 25.13 10.98
N ASN A 383 -44.72 25.56 11.11
CA ASN A 383 -45.83 24.75 11.64
C ASN A 383 -46.67 24.04 10.57
N PHE A 384 -46.42 24.29 9.28
CA PHE A 384 -47.17 23.69 8.18
C PHE A 384 -47.02 22.16 8.20
N LEU A 385 -48.15 21.46 8.27
CA LEU A 385 -48.23 19.99 8.37
C LEU A 385 -47.52 19.40 9.59
N ALA A 386 -47.20 20.20 10.62
CA ALA A 386 -46.82 19.66 11.93
C ALA A 386 -48.06 19.11 12.62
N LEU A 387 -47.98 17.92 13.22
CA LEU A 387 -49.08 17.36 13.99
C LEU A 387 -49.40 18.23 15.21
N ALA A 388 -50.68 18.48 15.45
CA ALA A 388 -51.18 19.19 16.62
C ALA A 388 -51.02 18.33 17.89
N SER A 389 -50.88 19.00 19.04
CA SER A 389 -50.88 18.30 20.32
C SER A 389 -52.19 17.54 20.51
N GLY A 390 -52.10 16.24 20.75
CA GLY A 390 -53.25 15.36 20.90
C GLY A 390 -53.76 14.72 19.62
N SER A 391 -53.13 14.94 18.46
CA SER A 391 -53.44 14.18 17.25
C SER A 391 -53.19 12.69 17.49
N ASP A 392 -54.13 11.87 17.03
CA ASP A 392 -54.06 10.40 17.05
C ASP A 392 -53.05 9.82 16.04
N MET A 393 -52.45 10.67 15.22
CA MET A 393 -51.35 10.34 14.30
C MET A 393 -49.99 10.24 15.01
N ILE A 394 -49.90 10.74 16.25
CA ILE A 394 -48.68 10.71 17.06
C ILE A 394 -48.48 9.30 17.65
N ASN A 395 -47.30 8.72 17.48
CA ASN A 395 -46.94 7.34 17.87
C ASN A 395 -47.86 6.25 17.27
N ALA A 396 -48.53 6.51 16.15
CA ALA A 396 -49.47 5.57 15.54
C ALA A 396 -48.89 4.74 14.39
N GLY A 397 -47.63 5.01 14.01
CA GLY A 397 -46.95 4.35 12.92
C GLY A 397 -46.33 3.00 13.28
N VAL A 398 -45.72 2.39 12.26
CA VAL A 398 -44.90 1.18 12.36
C VAL A 398 -43.45 1.50 12.06
N THR A 399 -42.50 0.74 12.59
CA THR A 399 -41.08 0.94 12.28
C THR A 399 -40.82 0.83 10.78
N ALA A 400 -40.05 1.76 10.22
CA ALA A 400 -39.68 1.77 8.81
C ALA A 400 -38.15 1.98 8.64
N PRO A 401 -37.52 1.38 7.61
CA PRO A 401 -36.08 1.52 7.39
C PRO A 401 -35.60 2.97 7.27
N GLY A 402 -34.65 3.33 8.13
CA GLY A 402 -34.05 4.67 8.25
C GLY A 402 -35.04 5.80 8.57
N ILE A 403 -36.13 5.47 9.26
CA ILE A 403 -36.96 6.42 9.99
C ILE A 403 -36.56 6.37 11.46
N THR A 404 -36.05 7.49 11.96
CA THR A 404 -35.92 7.74 13.40
C THR A 404 -37.19 8.38 13.93
N TYR A 405 -37.54 8.13 15.18
CA TYR A 405 -38.76 8.61 15.80
C TYR A 405 -38.57 8.84 17.30
N ASN A 406 -39.52 9.55 17.91
CA ASN A 406 -39.59 9.74 19.35
C ASN A 406 -40.79 8.99 19.92
N GLY A 407 -40.77 8.70 21.22
CA GLY A 407 -41.88 8.02 21.88
C GLY A 407 -41.91 6.51 21.59
N SER A 408 -43.11 5.92 21.52
CA SER A 408 -43.30 4.48 21.42
C SER A 408 -43.30 3.95 19.98
N ALA A 409 -43.55 4.79 18.98
CA ALA A 409 -43.54 4.43 17.56
C ALA A 409 -43.39 5.69 16.69
N PRO A 410 -43.06 5.58 15.40
CA PRO A 410 -43.08 6.73 14.50
C PRO A 410 -44.44 7.42 14.45
N ASP A 411 -44.43 8.73 14.36
CA ASP A 411 -45.61 9.47 13.94
C ASP A 411 -45.96 9.14 12.48
N LEU A 412 -47.23 9.27 12.12
CA LEU A 412 -47.63 9.25 10.72
C LEU A 412 -47.18 10.54 10.02
N GLY A 413 -46.84 10.41 8.75
CA GLY A 413 -46.44 11.52 7.88
C GLY A 413 -44.95 11.85 7.94
N ALA A 414 -44.59 12.93 7.26
CA ALA A 414 -43.22 13.39 7.07
C ALA A 414 -42.60 14.01 8.32
N ARG A 415 -43.42 14.55 9.22
CA ARG A 415 -42.99 15.36 10.36
C ARG A 415 -43.19 14.62 11.67
N GLU A 416 -42.10 14.42 12.40
CA GLU A 416 -42.15 13.88 13.75
C GLU A 416 -42.51 14.98 14.77
N SER A 417 -43.52 14.76 15.60
CA SER A 417 -43.89 15.58 16.74
C SER A 417 -42.83 15.49 17.84
N ASN A 418 -42.59 16.61 18.54
CA ASN A 418 -41.49 16.78 19.48
C ASN A 418 -40.09 16.43 18.92
N GLY A 419 -39.99 16.28 17.59
CA GLY A 419 -38.74 16.12 16.90
C GLY A 419 -37.96 17.42 17.00
N THR A 420 -37.00 17.48 17.93
CA THR A 420 -35.79 18.24 17.66
C THR A 420 -35.29 17.83 16.28
N ALA A 421 -34.81 18.80 15.49
CA ALA A 421 -34.26 18.59 14.14
C ALA A 421 -33.53 17.24 14.04
N PRO A 422 -33.70 16.50 12.92
CA PRO A 422 -33.19 15.14 12.79
C PRO A 422 -31.77 15.08 13.34
N LEU A 423 -31.58 14.32 14.42
CA LEU A 423 -30.33 14.31 15.17
C LEU A 423 -29.20 14.07 14.18
N SER A 424 -28.37 15.08 14.00
CA SER A 424 -27.21 15.00 13.11
C SER A 424 -26.01 14.70 13.99
N TYR A 425 -25.24 13.72 13.55
CA TYR A 425 -24.07 13.24 14.23
C TYR A 425 -22.84 13.50 13.38
N THR A 426 -21.80 14.01 14.01
CA THR A 426 -20.49 14.15 13.37
C THR A 426 -19.76 12.81 13.40
N LEU A 427 -19.17 12.41 12.27
CA LEU A 427 -18.19 11.34 12.22
C LEU A 427 -16.80 11.93 11.98
N THR A 428 -16.02 12.03 13.05
CA THR A 428 -14.63 12.45 12.99
C THR A 428 -13.76 11.23 12.70
N THR A 429 -13.00 11.27 11.62
CA THR A 429 -12.02 10.23 11.29
C THR A 429 -10.61 10.79 11.39
N THR A 430 -9.66 9.98 11.87
CA THR A 430 -8.26 10.40 12.01
C THR A 430 -7.33 9.25 11.62
N SER A 431 -6.30 9.53 10.83
CA SER A 431 -5.21 8.57 10.60
C SER A 431 -4.12 8.78 11.65
N THR A 432 -3.62 7.71 12.26
CA THR A 432 -2.55 7.78 13.25
C THR A 432 -1.44 6.78 12.92
N PRO A 433 -0.20 7.23 12.62
CA PRO A 433 0.17 8.62 12.40
C PRO A 433 -0.55 9.20 11.16
N SER A 434 -0.67 10.52 11.09
CA SER A 434 -1.40 11.21 10.00
C SER A 434 -0.81 10.94 8.61
N ALA A 435 0.50 10.69 8.53
CA ALA A 435 1.19 10.28 7.31
C ALA A 435 0.97 8.81 6.94
N GLY A 436 0.34 8.01 7.81
CA GLY A 436 0.28 6.56 7.69
C GLY A 436 -0.72 6.01 6.67
N GLY A 437 -1.69 6.82 6.27
CA GLY A 437 -2.71 6.41 5.31
C GLY A 437 -3.90 7.37 5.27
N SER A 438 -4.86 7.05 4.43
CA SER A 438 -6.09 7.84 4.25
C SER A 438 -7.33 7.04 4.68
N ILE A 439 -8.41 7.76 4.95
CA ILE A 439 -9.71 7.20 5.31
C ILE A 439 -10.74 7.73 4.30
N ALA A 440 -11.33 6.84 3.53
CA ALA A 440 -12.50 7.16 2.70
C ALA A 440 -13.79 6.93 3.49
N ARG A 441 -14.78 7.80 3.28
CA ARG A 441 -16.11 7.73 3.90
C ARG A 441 -17.16 7.66 2.81
N THR A 442 -18.09 6.72 2.89
CA THR A 442 -19.21 6.62 1.94
C THR A 442 -20.51 6.38 2.72
N PRO A 443 -21.46 7.34 2.76
CA PRO A 443 -21.38 8.68 2.17
C PRO A 443 -20.35 9.58 2.91
N ASN A 444 -19.74 10.53 2.18
CA ASN A 444 -18.88 11.55 2.77
C ASN A 444 -19.70 12.81 3.08
N ALA A 445 -19.94 13.09 4.36
CA ALA A 445 -20.75 14.24 4.78
C ALA A 445 -20.10 14.93 6.00
N SER A 446 -20.40 16.22 6.18
CA SER A 446 -20.00 17.00 7.36
C SER A 446 -20.74 16.55 8.62
N THR A 447 -22.00 16.15 8.46
CA THR A 447 -22.86 15.56 9.50
C THR A 447 -23.73 14.46 8.89
N TYR A 448 -24.13 13.51 9.71
CA TYR A 448 -24.93 12.35 9.32
C TYR A 448 -26.22 12.33 10.11
N THR A 449 -27.37 12.19 9.47
CA THR A 449 -28.61 11.98 10.21
C THR A 449 -28.54 10.66 10.99
N ALA A 450 -29.21 10.63 12.14
CA ALA A 450 -29.33 9.45 12.97
C ALA A 450 -29.81 8.24 12.15
N GLY A 451 -29.16 7.09 12.35
CA GLY A 451 -29.37 5.86 11.59
C GLY A 451 -28.58 5.74 10.29
N THR A 452 -27.87 6.78 9.83
CA THR A 452 -27.05 6.68 8.60
C THR A 452 -25.94 5.65 8.79
N THR A 453 -25.85 4.66 7.91
CA THR A 453 -24.69 3.75 7.87
C THR A 453 -23.62 4.32 6.97
N VAL A 454 -22.42 4.51 7.52
CA VAL A 454 -21.24 5.03 6.82
C VAL A 454 -20.22 3.91 6.67
N THR A 455 -19.84 3.62 5.43
CA THR A 455 -18.72 2.73 5.13
C THR A 455 -17.41 3.50 5.23
N LEU A 456 -16.48 2.99 6.02
CA LEU A 456 -15.13 3.51 6.18
C LEU A 456 -14.14 2.53 5.55
N VAL A 457 -13.22 3.05 4.73
CA VAL A 457 -12.13 2.27 4.13
C VAL A 457 -10.81 2.94 4.48
N ALA A 458 -9.93 2.23 5.19
CA ALA A 458 -8.57 2.68 5.48
C ALA A 458 -7.60 2.17 4.42
N THR A 459 -6.85 3.08 3.80
CA THR A 459 -5.83 2.76 2.80
C THR A 459 -4.46 3.20 3.33
N ALA A 460 -3.56 2.25 3.54
CA ALA A 460 -2.21 2.54 4.03
C ALA A 460 -1.38 3.28 2.98
N ALA A 461 -0.62 4.29 3.42
CA ALA A 461 0.37 4.97 2.60
C ALA A 461 1.60 4.08 2.37
N THR A 462 2.40 4.38 1.33
CA THR A 462 3.65 3.68 1.08
C THR A 462 4.57 3.73 2.30
N GLY A 463 5.08 2.56 2.73
CA GLY A 463 5.92 2.47 3.92
C GLY A 463 5.14 2.40 5.24
N TYR A 464 3.82 2.18 5.19
CA TYR A 464 2.98 1.93 6.35
C TYR A 464 2.12 0.68 6.15
N THR A 465 1.68 0.11 7.26
CA THR A 465 0.70 -0.98 7.28
C THR A 465 -0.47 -0.57 8.18
N PHE A 466 -1.70 -0.77 7.70
CA PHE A 466 -2.89 -0.60 8.52
C PHE A 466 -2.95 -1.70 9.58
N THR A 467 -3.16 -1.31 10.83
CA THR A 467 -3.16 -2.21 11.99
C THR A 467 -4.53 -2.39 12.62
N GLY A 468 -5.44 -1.43 12.43
CA GLY A 468 -6.81 -1.54 12.91
C GLY A 468 -7.48 -0.20 13.16
N TRP A 469 -8.79 -0.24 13.31
CA TRP A 469 -9.63 0.84 13.78
C TRP A 469 -9.68 0.87 15.30
N THR A 470 -9.65 2.07 15.89
CA THR A 470 -9.95 2.33 17.30
C THR A 470 -10.92 3.51 17.44
N GLY A 471 -11.43 3.75 18.65
CA GLY A 471 -12.38 4.81 18.95
C GLY A 471 -13.80 4.25 19.13
N SER A 472 -14.79 4.84 18.48
CA SER A 472 -16.19 4.42 18.56
C SER A 472 -16.48 3.05 17.94
N SER A 473 -15.51 2.43 17.26
CA SER A 473 -15.52 1.02 16.87
C SER A 473 -14.08 0.48 16.85
N THR A 474 -13.92 -0.81 17.10
CA THR A 474 -12.63 -1.51 17.04
C THR A 474 -12.71 -2.65 16.04
N SER A 475 -11.79 -2.70 15.09
CA SER A 475 -11.77 -3.73 14.04
C SER A 475 -10.39 -3.83 13.40
N THR A 476 -9.96 -5.03 13.03
CA THR A 476 -8.74 -5.24 12.24
C THR A 476 -9.00 -5.22 10.73
N ASN A 477 -10.26 -5.18 10.30
CA ASN A 477 -10.61 -5.10 8.88
C ASN A 477 -10.43 -3.65 8.38
N ALA A 478 -9.73 -3.49 7.26
CA ALA A 478 -9.51 -2.17 6.64
C ALA A 478 -10.83 -1.49 6.22
N THR A 479 -11.86 -2.27 5.92
CA THR A 479 -13.21 -1.80 5.62
C THR A 479 -14.16 -2.13 6.78
N ILE A 480 -14.88 -1.12 7.26
CA ILE A 480 -15.94 -1.27 8.28
C ILE A 480 -17.16 -0.44 7.92
N THR A 481 -18.31 -0.79 8.50
CA THR A 481 -19.52 0.02 8.47
C THR A 481 -19.82 0.54 9.88
N VAL A 482 -20.28 1.79 9.96
CA VAL A 482 -20.62 2.46 11.22
C VAL A 482 -21.99 3.10 11.07
N THR A 483 -22.96 2.69 11.89
CA THR A 483 -24.27 3.34 11.97
C THR A 483 -24.19 4.56 12.89
N MET A 484 -24.64 5.71 12.42
CA MET A 484 -24.58 6.98 13.14
C MET A 484 -25.75 7.09 14.11
N ASP A 485 -25.53 6.74 15.37
CA ASP A 485 -26.50 6.81 16.47
C ASP A 485 -26.09 7.82 17.57
N ALA A 486 -24.88 8.39 17.44
CA ALA A 486 -24.29 9.44 18.25
C ALA A 486 -23.14 10.08 17.46
N ASN A 487 -22.57 11.18 17.95
CA ASN A 487 -21.28 11.67 17.45
C ASN A 487 -20.22 10.58 17.66
N LYS A 488 -19.49 10.23 16.60
CA LYS A 488 -18.49 9.18 16.62
C LYS A 488 -17.12 9.71 16.21
N SER A 489 -16.10 9.16 16.85
CA SER A 489 -14.70 9.41 16.49
C SER A 489 -14.01 8.08 16.26
N LEU A 490 -13.46 7.87 15.07
CA LEU A 490 -12.70 6.67 14.73
C LEU A 490 -11.30 7.03 14.26
N THR A 491 -10.34 6.22 14.67
CA THR A 491 -8.95 6.35 14.27
C THR A 491 -8.54 5.13 13.46
N ALA A 492 -8.05 5.33 12.22
CA ALA A 492 -7.33 4.31 11.50
C ALA A 492 -5.88 4.31 11.97
N ASN A 493 -5.45 3.22 12.61
CA ASN A 493 -4.10 3.09 13.12
C ASN A 493 -3.22 2.44 12.07
N PHE A 494 -2.09 3.09 11.80
CA PHE A 494 -1.06 2.61 10.91
C PHE A 494 0.24 2.48 11.69
N THR A 495 1.04 1.49 11.35
CA THR A 495 2.41 1.39 11.84
C THR A 495 3.36 1.63 10.68
N THR A 496 4.39 2.45 10.91
CA THR A 496 5.50 2.61 9.99
C THR A 496 6.12 1.25 9.72
N ASN A 497 6.31 0.92 8.46
CA ASN A 497 7.21 -0.12 8.02
C ASN A 497 8.62 0.44 8.22
N THR A 498 9.12 0.44 9.46
CA THR A 498 10.45 0.98 9.76
C THR A 498 11.51 0.11 9.10
N SER A 499 12.01 0.54 7.95
CA SER A 499 13.39 0.23 7.57
C SER A 499 14.29 1.15 8.37
N THR A 500 14.62 0.75 9.60
CA THR A 500 15.68 1.41 10.36
C THR A 500 16.97 1.23 9.57
N SER A 501 17.58 2.33 9.13
CA SER A 501 18.89 2.30 8.49
C SER A 501 19.97 2.62 9.52
N TYR A 502 21.10 1.93 9.41
CA TYR A 502 22.20 1.99 10.36
C TYR A 502 23.52 2.18 9.62
N THR A 503 24.48 2.84 10.24
CA THR A 503 25.82 3.05 9.67
C THR A 503 26.75 1.88 9.99
N LEU A 504 27.63 1.51 9.05
CA LEU A 504 28.77 0.62 9.29
C LEU A 504 30.08 1.39 9.14
N THR A 505 30.77 1.63 10.24
CA THR A 505 32.09 2.26 10.29
C THR A 505 33.16 1.18 10.29
N THR A 506 34.14 1.27 9.39
CA THR A 506 35.25 0.33 9.29
C THR A 506 36.59 1.03 9.50
N THR A 507 37.44 0.50 10.38
CA THR A 507 38.73 1.10 10.72
C THR A 507 39.87 0.08 10.54
N ALA A 508 40.94 0.45 9.86
CA ALA A 508 42.18 -0.34 9.86
C ALA A 508 43.09 0.13 11.00
N SER A 509 43.63 -0.79 11.80
CA SER A 509 44.49 -0.48 12.95
C SER A 509 45.77 -1.34 12.93
N PRO A 510 46.98 -0.74 12.83
CA PRO A 510 47.21 0.66 12.52
C PRO A 510 46.67 1.02 11.13
N SER A 511 46.38 2.29 10.88
CA SER A 511 45.82 2.76 9.59
C SER A 511 46.71 2.47 8.39
N ALA A 512 48.04 2.38 8.60
CA ALA A 512 49.02 1.99 7.59
C ALA A 512 49.05 0.47 7.33
N GLY A 513 48.35 -0.34 8.14
CA GLY A 513 48.46 -1.79 8.12
C GLY A 513 47.64 -2.50 7.04
N GLY A 514 46.64 -1.83 6.46
CA GLY A 514 45.81 -2.41 5.41
C GLY A 514 44.55 -1.61 5.10
N SER A 515 43.71 -2.16 4.24
CA SER A 515 42.41 -1.58 3.86
C SER A 515 41.27 -2.55 4.13
N ILE A 516 40.04 -2.01 4.15
CA ILE A 516 38.81 -2.78 4.33
C ILE A 516 37.88 -2.46 3.16
N THR A 517 37.34 -3.51 2.52
CA THR A 517 36.28 -3.37 1.51
C THR A 517 34.97 -3.95 2.03
N ARG A 518 33.84 -3.37 1.60
CA ARG A 518 32.48 -3.70 2.03
C ARG A 518 31.66 -4.18 0.84
N SER A 519 30.90 -5.26 0.99
CA SER A 519 29.96 -5.72 -0.05
C SER A 519 28.64 -6.19 0.59
N PRO A 520 27.50 -5.51 0.32
CA PRO A 520 27.37 -4.30 -0.48
C PRO A 520 28.07 -3.08 0.17
N ASN A 521 28.57 -2.15 -0.65
CA ASN A 521 29.15 -0.88 -0.18
C ASN A 521 28.08 0.22 -0.19
N ALA A 522 27.59 0.63 0.98
CA ALA A 522 26.56 1.66 1.11
C ALA A 522 26.88 2.63 2.26
N ALA A 523 26.30 3.84 2.22
CA ALA A 523 26.43 4.82 3.29
C ALA A 523 25.66 4.40 4.56
N THR A 524 24.51 3.75 4.37
CA THR A 524 23.67 3.19 5.44
C THR A 524 23.07 1.86 4.97
N TYR A 525 22.75 0.98 5.92
CA TYR A 525 22.23 -0.36 5.68
C TYR A 525 20.90 -0.54 6.42
N ALA A 526 19.91 -1.19 5.80
CA ALA A 526 18.68 -1.55 6.52
C ALA A 526 18.96 -2.57 7.63
N ALA A 527 18.17 -2.54 8.70
CA ALA A 527 18.21 -3.54 9.76
C ALA A 527 18.18 -4.97 9.18
N GLY A 528 19.10 -5.83 9.62
CA GLY A 528 19.24 -7.20 9.13
C GLY A 528 20.10 -7.35 7.87
N THR A 529 20.56 -6.25 7.26
CA THR A 529 21.47 -6.35 6.11
C THR A 529 22.77 -7.03 6.52
N VAL A 530 23.19 -8.05 5.78
CA VAL A 530 24.47 -8.73 5.96
C VAL A 530 25.50 -8.09 5.05
N VAL A 531 26.57 -7.55 5.62
CA VAL A 531 27.67 -6.92 4.89
C VAL A 531 28.91 -7.81 4.99
N THR A 532 29.47 -8.20 3.85
CA THR A 532 30.75 -8.89 3.78
C THR A 532 31.88 -7.87 3.89
N LEU A 533 32.81 -8.14 4.81
CA LEU A 533 34.00 -7.36 5.06
C LEU A 533 35.23 -8.16 4.65
N THR A 534 36.08 -7.54 3.83
CA THR A 534 37.36 -8.12 3.39
C THR A 534 38.50 -7.19 3.80
N ALA A 535 39.40 -7.69 4.64
CA ALA A 535 40.62 -7.00 5.05
C ALA A 535 41.75 -7.36 4.09
N THR A 536 42.44 -6.35 3.57
CA THR A 536 43.59 -6.53 2.69
C THR A 536 44.82 -5.90 3.35
N PRO A 537 45.77 -6.70 3.87
CA PRO A 537 46.99 -6.17 4.47
C PRO A 537 47.81 -5.36 3.46
N SER A 538 48.39 -4.26 3.93
CA SER A 538 49.42 -3.52 3.20
C SER A 538 50.77 -4.21 3.35
N SER A 539 51.74 -3.88 2.48
CA SER A 539 53.08 -4.47 2.52
C SER A 539 53.72 -4.29 3.90
N GLY A 540 54.33 -5.35 4.44
CA GLY A 540 54.94 -5.33 5.78
C GLY A 540 53.96 -5.49 6.94
N TYR A 541 52.70 -5.86 6.68
CA TYR A 541 51.71 -6.18 7.70
C TYR A 541 51.00 -7.51 7.41
N THR A 542 50.53 -8.17 8.46
CA THR A 542 49.61 -9.31 8.37
C THR A 542 48.30 -8.98 9.04
N PHE A 543 47.20 -9.47 8.48
CA PHE A 543 45.89 -9.39 9.14
C PHE A 543 45.93 -10.26 10.40
N SER A 544 45.58 -9.67 11.54
CA SER A 544 45.50 -10.36 12.83
C SER A 544 44.10 -10.89 13.06
N ASN A 545 43.12 -9.99 13.15
CA ASN A 545 41.73 -10.31 13.45
C ASN A 545 40.83 -9.09 13.25
N TRP A 546 39.53 -9.34 13.13
CA TRP A 546 38.48 -8.34 13.28
C TRP A 546 38.18 -8.12 14.77
N SER A 547 37.84 -6.90 15.15
CA SER A 547 37.39 -6.52 16.49
C SER A 547 36.32 -5.43 16.43
N GLY A 548 35.73 -5.07 17.57
CA GLY A 548 34.57 -4.18 17.66
C GLY A 548 33.28 -4.99 17.68
N ALA A 549 32.38 -4.74 16.74
CA ALA A 549 31.08 -5.42 16.69
C ALA A 549 31.14 -6.89 16.23
N ILE A 550 32.29 -7.35 15.72
CA ILE A 550 32.55 -8.74 15.34
C ILE A 550 33.91 -9.19 15.85
N SER A 551 34.09 -10.50 16.05
CA SER A 551 35.37 -11.13 16.35
C SER A 551 35.59 -12.29 15.39
N SER A 552 36.62 -12.20 14.56
CA SER A 552 36.95 -13.22 13.57
C SER A 552 38.44 -13.13 13.20
N THR A 553 39.11 -14.27 13.06
CA THR A 553 40.50 -14.36 12.57
C THR A 553 40.57 -14.56 11.05
N SER A 554 39.43 -14.72 10.37
CA SER A 554 39.38 -14.83 8.92
C SER A 554 39.46 -13.44 8.27
N PRO A 555 40.31 -13.23 7.24
CA PRO A 555 40.42 -11.95 6.53
C PRO A 555 39.14 -11.58 5.76
N ILE A 556 38.25 -12.55 5.54
CA ILE A 556 36.90 -12.34 5.00
C ILE A 556 35.89 -12.77 6.06
N THR A 557 34.96 -11.89 6.40
CA THR A 557 33.90 -12.17 7.38
C THR A 557 32.62 -11.40 7.03
N THR A 558 31.53 -11.65 7.76
CA THR A 558 30.27 -10.93 7.57
C THR A 558 29.83 -10.28 8.88
N VAL A 559 29.12 -9.17 8.77
CA VAL A 559 28.46 -8.49 9.88
C VAL A 559 27.01 -8.20 9.54
N THR A 560 26.09 -8.57 10.42
CA THR A 560 24.67 -8.23 10.29
C THR A 560 24.41 -6.89 10.97
N ILE A 561 23.90 -5.94 10.20
CA ILE A 561 23.67 -4.57 10.68
C ILE A 561 22.28 -4.48 11.30
N ASN A 562 22.21 -4.47 12.64
CA ASN A 562 20.97 -4.28 13.41
C ASN A 562 20.99 -3.03 14.30
N ALA A 563 22.12 -2.32 14.30
CA ALA A 563 22.35 -1.04 14.97
C ALA A 563 23.53 -0.34 14.26
N ASN A 564 23.84 0.90 14.62
CA ASN A 564 25.08 1.55 14.18
C ASN A 564 26.27 0.70 14.65
N THR A 565 27.05 0.20 13.69
CA THR A 565 28.03 -0.86 13.87
C THR A 565 29.42 -0.31 13.56
N SER A 566 30.41 -0.57 14.43
CA SER A 566 31.82 -0.25 14.16
C SER A 566 32.67 -1.53 14.18
N VAL A 567 33.47 -1.73 13.14
CA VAL A 567 34.33 -2.91 12.97
C VAL A 567 35.75 -2.46 12.66
N THR A 568 36.72 -3.03 13.37
CA THR A 568 38.15 -2.74 13.16
C THR A 568 38.86 -3.97 12.62
N ALA A 569 39.56 -3.83 11.49
CA ALA A 569 40.57 -4.80 11.05
C ALA A 569 41.89 -4.49 11.74
N ASN A 570 42.34 -5.39 12.60
CA ASN A 570 43.63 -5.28 13.25
C ASN A 570 44.69 -5.93 12.37
N PHE A 571 45.76 -5.19 12.13
CA PHE A 571 46.93 -5.63 11.41
C PHE A 571 48.11 -5.60 12.37
N ASN A 572 48.90 -6.65 12.37
CA ASN A 572 50.19 -6.62 13.03
C ASN A 572 51.21 -6.23 11.97
N ALA A 573 52.12 -5.32 12.31
CA ALA A 573 53.34 -5.21 11.52
C ALA A 573 53.93 -6.62 11.44
N THR A 574 54.22 -7.07 10.23
CA THR A 574 54.93 -8.32 10.07
C THR A 574 56.25 -8.08 10.75
N SER A 575 56.41 -8.61 11.96
CA SER A 575 57.73 -8.78 12.53
C SER A 575 58.43 -9.68 11.53
N THR A 576 59.27 -9.09 10.69
CA THR A 576 60.51 -9.77 10.34
C THR A 576 61.11 -10.14 11.69
N GLY A 577 60.92 -11.40 12.08
CA GLY A 577 61.58 -11.95 13.26
C GLY A 577 63.03 -11.50 13.19
N GLY A 578 63.48 -10.82 14.23
CA GLY A 578 64.80 -10.22 14.26
C GLY A 578 65.86 -11.26 13.91
N GLY A 579 66.57 -11.00 12.81
CA GLY A 579 68.02 -11.06 12.71
C GLY A 579 68.77 -12.37 12.96
N ASN A 580 68.10 -13.49 13.24
CA ASN A 580 68.79 -14.75 13.56
C ASN A 580 68.60 -15.77 12.43
N THR A 581 69.72 -16.07 11.76
CA THR A 581 69.83 -17.13 10.76
C THR A 581 70.53 -18.33 11.39
N LEU A 582 69.80 -19.44 11.49
CA LEU A 582 70.37 -20.75 11.78
C LEU A 582 70.85 -21.36 10.47
N ARG A 583 72.12 -21.76 10.40
CA ARG A 583 72.66 -22.54 9.28
C ARG A 583 72.91 -23.97 9.74
N ILE A 584 72.39 -24.93 8.98
CA ILE A 584 72.54 -26.36 9.22
C ILE A 584 73.37 -26.94 8.08
N ASP A 585 74.57 -27.40 8.43
CA ASP A 585 75.54 -28.00 7.51
C ASP A 585 75.31 -29.51 7.31
N ASP A 586 76.07 -30.13 6.42
CA ASP A 586 75.94 -31.53 6.02
C ASP A 586 76.55 -32.57 6.98
N ASP A 587 76.99 -32.15 8.17
CA ASP A 587 77.63 -32.99 9.18
C ASP A 587 76.65 -33.57 10.20
N ALA A 588 76.73 -34.88 10.42
CA ALA A 588 75.86 -35.65 11.30
C ALA A 588 76.29 -35.63 12.77
N SER A 589 76.60 -34.45 13.31
CA SER A 589 76.77 -34.28 14.76
C SER A 589 75.39 -34.19 15.44
N THR A 590 75.23 -34.76 16.63
CA THR A 590 73.95 -34.83 17.35
C THR A 590 73.36 -33.47 17.76
N ALA A 591 74.10 -32.37 17.56
CA ALA A 591 73.71 -31.02 17.99
C ALA A 591 73.42 -30.04 16.83
N ASN A 592 73.58 -30.44 15.56
CA ASN A 592 73.61 -29.48 14.45
C ASN A 592 72.39 -29.52 13.51
N GLY A 593 71.36 -30.31 13.80
CA GLY A 593 70.07 -30.23 13.09
C GLY A 593 70.01 -30.93 11.73
N TYR A 594 71.10 -31.54 11.25
CA TYR A 594 71.10 -32.44 10.09
C TYR A 594 70.78 -33.87 10.52
N CYS A 595 69.74 -34.47 9.92
CA CYS A 595 69.19 -35.76 10.34
C CYS A 595 69.39 -36.91 9.34
N GLY A 596 70.22 -36.69 8.32
CA GLY A 596 70.57 -37.70 7.31
C GLY A 596 69.86 -37.49 5.97
N ALA A 597 70.40 -38.16 4.95
CA ALA A 597 69.95 -38.05 3.57
C ALA A 597 69.88 -39.40 2.85
N ASP A 598 69.05 -39.48 1.82
CA ASP A 598 68.91 -40.65 0.94
C ASP A 598 70.01 -40.68 -0.16
N GLY A 599 71.24 -40.41 0.24
CA GLY A 599 72.40 -40.22 -0.63
C GLY A 599 73.72 -40.40 0.13
N SER A 600 74.82 -39.93 -0.47
CA SER A 600 76.15 -40.02 0.13
C SER A 600 76.72 -38.63 0.37
N ARG A 601 77.37 -38.44 1.53
CA ARG A 601 78.21 -37.29 1.81
C ARG A 601 79.54 -37.44 1.06
N GLN A 602 79.92 -36.45 0.26
CA GLN A 602 81.07 -36.49 -0.65
C GLN A 602 81.90 -35.21 -0.56
N ASN A 603 83.15 -35.27 -1.02
CA ASN A 603 84.09 -34.13 -1.05
C ASN A 603 84.89 -34.05 -2.36
N SER A 604 84.37 -34.64 -3.44
CA SER A 604 85.06 -34.71 -4.74
C SER A 604 85.12 -33.36 -5.47
N TYR A 605 84.31 -32.39 -5.05
CA TYR A 605 84.27 -31.04 -5.59
C TYR A 605 84.64 -30.00 -4.53
N THR A 606 85.41 -29.00 -4.94
CA THR A 606 85.91 -27.94 -4.07
C THR A 606 84.88 -26.82 -3.89
N GLY A 607 85.03 -26.02 -2.83
CA GLY A 607 84.20 -24.82 -2.59
C GLY A 607 82.91 -25.05 -1.77
N ALA A 608 82.61 -26.30 -1.42
CA ALA A 608 81.61 -26.64 -0.40
C ALA A 608 82.06 -26.08 0.95
N ASP A 609 81.11 -25.60 1.77
CA ASP A 609 81.45 -25.16 3.11
C ASP A 609 81.81 -26.38 3.97
N GLY A 610 82.79 -26.27 4.85
CA GLY A 610 83.31 -27.44 5.58
C GLY A 610 83.95 -28.54 4.70
N GLY A 611 83.99 -28.38 3.37
CA GLY A 611 84.63 -29.27 2.40
C GLY A 611 83.81 -30.48 1.95
N TYR A 612 82.56 -30.60 2.36
CA TYR A 612 81.70 -31.74 2.03
C TYR A 612 80.30 -31.29 1.60
N TYR A 613 79.59 -32.14 0.87
CA TYR A 613 78.20 -31.91 0.46
C TYR A 613 77.43 -33.22 0.37
N ILE A 614 76.11 -33.13 0.34
CA ILE A 614 75.20 -34.26 0.11
C ILE A 614 74.90 -34.43 -1.37
N ASN A 615 75.30 -35.58 -1.91
CA ASN A 615 74.88 -36.05 -3.22
C ASN A 615 73.70 -37.03 -3.05
N LEU A 616 72.50 -36.62 -3.46
CA LEU A 616 71.30 -37.45 -3.39
C LEU A 616 71.29 -38.51 -4.50
N SER A 617 70.74 -39.68 -4.21
CA SER A 617 70.57 -40.73 -5.23
C SER A 617 69.68 -40.24 -6.36
N ASN A 618 70.01 -40.58 -7.63
CA ASN A 618 69.29 -40.18 -8.85
C ASN A 618 67.91 -40.87 -8.99
N SER A 619 67.01 -40.60 -8.06
CA SER A 619 65.67 -41.18 -7.95
C SER A 619 64.70 -40.16 -7.35
N ALA A 620 63.41 -40.29 -7.65
CA ALA A 620 62.38 -39.45 -7.02
C ALA A 620 62.18 -39.85 -5.55
N SER A 621 61.65 -38.92 -4.75
CA SER A 621 61.38 -39.11 -3.32
C SER A 621 62.63 -39.41 -2.49
N LYS A 622 63.80 -38.92 -2.91
CA LYS A 622 65.05 -38.94 -2.14
C LYS A 622 65.26 -37.58 -1.53
N GLY A 623 65.72 -37.50 -0.28
CA GLY A 623 65.80 -36.21 0.38
C GLY A 623 66.82 -36.08 1.47
N VAL A 624 67.03 -34.84 1.89
CA VAL A 624 67.80 -34.45 3.07
C VAL A 624 66.83 -34.05 4.18
N ASN A 625 66.98 -34.64 5.36
CA ASN A 625 66.14 -34.36 6.51
C ASN A 625 66.87 -33.47 7.52
N TYR A 626 66.16 -32.50 8.07
CA TYR A 626 66.64 -31.53 9.05
C TYR A 626 65.68 -31.46 10.25
N SER A 627 66.19 -31.07 11.41
CA SER A 627 65.41 -30.82 12.62
C SER A 627 65.71 -29.43 13.18
N VAL A 628 64.66 -28.63 13.33
CA VAL A 628 64.74 -27.22 13.73
C VAL A 628 63.79 -26.97 14.89
N ASN A 629 64.30 -26.45 16.00
CA ASN A 629 63.47 -25.94 17.09
C ASN A 629 63.12 -24.48 16.81
N ALA A 630 61.83 -24.22 16.64
CA ALA A 630 61.25 -22.89 16.49
C ALA A 630 60.68 -22.43 17.84
N PRO A 631 61.30 -21.45 18.54
CA PRO A 631 60.81 -20.99 19.84
C PRO A 631 59.35 -20.51 19.82
N THR A 632 58.93 -19.94 18.69
CA THR A 632 57.55 -19.50 18.47
C THR A 632 57.03 -20.05 17.14
N ALA A 633 55.76 -20.44 17.11
CA ALA A 633 55.08 -20.73 15.85
C ALA A 633 55.06 -19.47 14.97
N GLY A 634 55.27 -19.64 13.67
CA GLY A 634 55.30 -18.50 12.74
C GLY A 634 55.97 -18.82 11.42
N THR A 635 56.14 -17.79 10.61
CA THR A 635 56.79 -17.90 9.30
C THR A 635 58.31 -17.85 9.45
N TYR A 636 58.99 -18.84 8.87
CA TYR A 636 60.45 -18.90 8.76
C TYR A 636 60.83 -19.00 7.28
N SER A 637 61.98 -18.44 6.94
CA SER A 637 62.52 -18.43 5.58
C SER A 637 63.63 -19.47 5.46
N LEU A 638 63.50 -20.39 4.51
CA LEU A 638 64.47 -21.43 4.17
C LEU A 638 65.26 -21.06 2.91
N LYS A 639 66.53 -21.44 2.87
CA LYS A 639 67.40 -21.30 1.69
C LYS A 639 68.42 -22.43 1.69
N TRP A 640 68.72 -23.00 0.52
CA TRP A 640 69.77 -24.02 0.38
C TRP A 640 70.92 -23.49 -0.44
N ARG A 641 72.16 -23.79 -0.05
CA ARG A 641 73.33 -23.66 -0.93
C ARG A 641 73.56 -24.98 -1.63
N TYR A 642 73.87 -24.89 -2.92
CA TYR A 642 73.95 -26.05 -3.79
C TYR A 642 74.90 -25.83 -4.96
N ALA A 643 75.34 -26.92 -5.58
CA ALA A 643 75.99 -26.93 -6.89
C ALA A 643 75.21 -27.87 -7.83
N ASN A 644 74.94 -27.44 -9.06
CA ASN A 644 74.28 -28.25 -10.08
C ASN A 644 75.06 -28.15 -11.38
N GLY A 645 76.15 -28.90 -11.50
CA GLY A 645 77.00 -28.92 -12.70
C GLY A 645 76.53 -29.88 -13.80
N GLY A 646 75.32 -30.43 -13.67
CA GLY A 646 74.74 -31.38 -14.63
C GLY A 646 74.26 -30.71 -15.93
N SER A 647 73.86 -31.50 -16.92
CA SER A 647 73.46 -31.01 -18.26
C SER A 647 72.02 -30.48 -18.36
N SER A 648 71.27 -30.47 -17.25
CA SER A 648 69.88 -30.00 -17.21
C SER A 648 69.79 -28.53 -16.76
N VAL A 649 68.90 -27.74 -17.37
CA VAL A 649 68.76 -26.30 -17.08
C VAL A 649 68.42 -25.99 -15.61
N SER A 650 67.76 -26.93 -14.92
CA SER A 650 67.42 -26.86 -13.49
C SER A 650 66.98 -28.25 -13.01
N THR A 651 67.20 -28.55 -11.73
CA THR A 651 66.62 -29.72 -11.05
C THR A 651 65.60 -29.27 -10.00
N THR A 652 64.66 -30.14 -9.61
CA THR A 652 63.50 -29.75 -8.80
C THR A 652 63.30 -30.62 -7.58
N ALA A 653 62.83 -30.00 -6.50
CA ALA A 653 62.47 -30.69 -5.27
C ALA A 653 61.21 -30.07 -4.64
N ARG A 654 60.59 -30.80 -3.73
CA ARG A 654 59.55 -30.30 -2.82
C ARG A 654 60.10 -30.18 -1.41
N VAL A 655 59.46 -29.33 -0.59
CA VAL A 655 59.78 -29.16 0.83
C VAL A 655 58.62 -29.69 1.65
N LEU A 656 58.93 -30.58 2.58
CA LEU A 656 57.99 -31.09 3.57
C LEU A 656 58.34 -30.53 4.94
N VAL A 657 57.33 -30.14 5.71
CA VAL A 657 57.46 -29.78 7.12
C VAL A 657 56.54 -30.70 7.92
N ASN A 658 57.09 -31.37 8.93
CA ASN A 658 56.37 -32.32 9.78
C ASN A 658 55.61 -33.40 8.95
N GLY A 659 56.24 -33.88 7.88
CA GLY A 659 55.70 -34.90 6.97
C GLY A 659 54.71 -34.39 5.91
N SER A 660 54.30 -33.12 5.97
CA SER A 660 53.35 -32.52 5.01
C SER A 660 54.10 -31.70 3.96
N THR A 661 53.74 -31.85 2.68
CA THR A 661 54.31 -31.00 1.61
C THR A 661 53.82 -29.57 1.77
N VAL A 662 54.73 -28.64 2.06
CA VAL A 662 54.44 -27.21 2.23
C VAL A 662 54.83 -26.38 1.01
N VAL A 663 55.80 -26.86 0.23
CA VAL A 663 56.18 -26.28 -1.06
C VAL A 663 56.37 -27.40 -2.05
N SER A 664 55.58 -27.41 -3.12
CA SER A 664 55.54 -28.53 -4.08
C SER A 664 56.65 -28.50 -5.11
N ASN A 665 57.32 -27.36 -5.30
CA ASN A 665 58.36 -27.19 -6.32
C ASN A 665 59.32 -26.05 -5.97
N ILE A 666 60.59 -26.37 -5.78
CA ILE A 666 61.71 -25.43 -5.70
C ILE A 666 62.73 -25.78 -6.77
N GLN A 667 63.33 -24.75 -7.37
CA GLN A 667 64.22 -24.89 -8.52
C GLN A 667 65.68 -24.78 -8.08
N PHE A 668 66.53 -25.63 -8.65
CA PHE A 668 67.98 -25.63 -8.54
C PHE A 668 68.60 -25.44 -9.93
N PRO A 669 68.63 -24.20 -10.45
CA PRO A 669 69.25 -23.89 -11.74
C PRO A 669 70.69 -24.39 -11.87
N VAL A 670 71.09 -24.74 -13.09
CA VAL A 670 72.48 -25.16 -13.40
C VAL A 670 73.50 -24.11 -12.94
N THR A 671 74.56 -24.56 -12.27
CA THR A 671 75.74 -23.75 -11.94
C THR A 671 76.82 -23.95 -12.99
N THR A 672 77.81 -23.06 -13.05
CA THR A 672 78.85 -23.09 -14.10
C THR A 672 79.59 -24.43 -14.17
N ASN A 673 79.80 -25.09 -13.03
CA ASN A 673 80.32 -26.45 -12.88
C ASN A 673 80.06 -26.93 -11.45
N TRP A 674 80.44 -28.18 -11.14
CA TRP A 674 80.27 -28.77 -9.81
C TRP A 674 81.13 -28.14 -8.69
N ASN A 675 82.11 -27.29 -9.01
CA ASN A 675 82.88 -26.49 -8.02
C ASN A 675 82.25 -25.09 -7.79
N THR A 676 81.16 -24.76 -8.49
CA THR A 676 80.49 -23.45 -8.41
C THR A 676 79.20 -23.60 -7.63
N TRP A 677 79.11 -22.90 -6.50
CA TRP A 677 78.02 -23.00 -5.54
C TRP A 677 77.14 -21.75 -5.57
N ASN A 678 75.82 -21.94 -5.58
CA ASN A 678 74.83 -20.87 -5.54
C ASN A 678 73.80 -21.15 -4.44
N THR A 679 72.93 -20.19 -4.16
CA THR A 679 71.81 -20.38 -3.23
C THR A 679 70.47 -20.35 -3.95
N THR A 680 69.52 -21.15 -3.47
CA THR A 680 68.14 -21.08 -3.96
C THR A 680 67.50 -19.72 -3.68
N ALA A 681 66.39 -19.43 -4.37
CA ALA A 681 65.46 -18.41 -3.89
C ALA A 681 64.99 -18.74 -2.46
N THR A 682 64.64 -17.71 -1.69
CA THR A 682 64.11 -17.88 -0.34
C THR A 682 62.73 -18.54 -0.37
N VAL A 683 62.53 -19.55 0.48
CA VAL A 683 61.31 -20.33 0.59
C VAL A 683 60.68 -20.09 1.96
N ASN A 684 59.50 -19.47 2.01
CA ASN A 684 58.82 -19.22 3.28
C ASN A 684 57.96 -20.41 3.69
N VAL A 685 58.14 -20.90 4.91
CA VAL A 685 57.36 -22.00 5.51
C VAL A 685 56.80 -21.56 6.86
N THR A 686 55.69 -22.17 7.28
CA THR A 686 55.18 -21.99 8.65
C THR A 686 55.72 -23.14 9.51
N LEU A 687 56.43 -22.81 10.58
CA LEU A 687 56.86 -23.77 11.61
C LEU A 687 55.95 -23.62 12.83
N VAL A 688 55.64 -24.73 13.50
CA VAL A 688 54.95 -24.70 14.80
C VAL A 688 55.97 -24.45 15.92
N ALA A 689 55.51 -23.99 17.09
CA ALA A 689 56.40 -23.83 18.23
C ALA A 689 56.95 -25.20 18.68
N GLY A 690 58.24 -25.28 18.98
CA GLY A 690 58.95 -26.51 19.31
C GLY A 690 59.71 -27.11 18.12
N VAL A 691 60.03 -28.41 18.21
CA VAL A 691 60.82 -29.13 17.20
C VAL A 691 59.98 -29.41 15.95
N ASN A 692 60.51 -29.04 14.78
CA ASN A 692 59.94 -29.29 13.47
C ASN A 692 60.90 -30.16 12.65
N THR A 693 60.37 -31.10 11.88
CA THR A 693 61.15 -31.82 10.85
C THR A 693 60.97 -31.15 9.50
N ILE A 694 62.06 -30.95 8.77
CA ILE A 694 62.06 -30.36 7.43
C ILE A 694 62.74 -31.34 6.47
N ARG A 695 62.12 -31.62 5.33
CA ARG A 695 62.70 -32.50 4.30
C ARG A 695 62.71 -31.81 2.95
N LEU A 696 63.91 -31.68 2.38
CA LEU A 696 64.09 -31.34 0.97
C LEU A 696 64.07 -32.63 0.16
N GLU A 697 63.10 -32.81 -0.74
CA GLU A 697 62.85 -34.08 -1.42
C GLU A 697 62.76 -33.96 -2.94
N THR A 698 63.55 -34.74 -3.67
CA THR A 698 63.54 -34.80 -5.12
C THR A 698 62.18 -35.23 -5.66
N THR A 699 61.72 -34.57 -6.71
CA THR A 699 60.44 -34.90 -7.35
C THR A 699 60.60 -35.79 -8.57
N GLU A 700 61.81 -35.92 -9.12
CA GLU A 700 62.09 -36.65 -10.36
C GLU A 700 63.26 -37.63 -10.21
N ALA A 701 63.26 -38.70 -11.01
CA ALA A 701 64.33 -39.69 -11.06
C ALA A 701 65.45 -39.27 -12.03
N LYS A 702 66.17 -38.19 -11.71
CA LYS A 702 67.27 -37.62 -12.50
C LYS A 702 68.43 -37.22 -11.59
N GLU A 703 69.58 -36.90 -12.19
CA GLU A 703 70.68 -36.24 -11.48
C GLU A 703 70.17 -34.96 -10.81
N PHE A 704 70.50 -34.79 -9.54
CA PHE A 704 70.03 -33.68 -8.71
C PHE A 704 71.20 -32.79 -8.26
N ALA A 705 70.89 -31.58 -7.79
CA ALA A 705 71.89 -30.69 -7.21
C ALA A 705 72.56 -31.30 -5.98
N ASN A 706 73.87 -31.08 -5.84
CA ASN A 706 74.60 -31.35 -4.61
C ASN A 706 74.23 -30.29 -3.57
N ILE A 707 73.80 -30.71 -2.39
CA ILE A 707 73.32 -29.82 -1.32
C ILE A 707 74.41 -29.66 -0.27
N ASP A 708 74.80 -28.40 -0.01
CA ASP A 708 75.82 -28.03 0.96
C ASP A 708 75.17 -27.85 2.33
N TRP A 709 74.47 -26.73 2.54
CA TRP A 709 73.76 -26.43 3.79
C TRP A 709 72.36 -25.85 3.55
N MET A 710 71.58 -25.79 4.62
CA MET A 710 70.30 -25.07 4.69
C MET A 710 70.37 -23.92 5.71
N GLU A 711 69.88 -22.75 5.35
CA GLU A 711 69.62 -21.64 6.26
C GLU A 711 68.15 -21.55 6.61
N VAL A 712 67.87 -21.28 7.88
CA VAL A 712 66.55 -21.00 8.45
C VAL A 712 66.62 -19.65 9.14
N THR A 713 65.90 -18.66 8.62
CA THR A 713 65.85 -17.32 9.18
C THR A 713 64.47 -17.05 9.77
N GLY A 714 64.42 -16.60 11.01
CA GLY A 714 63.18 -16.29 11.71
C GLY A 714 63.42 -15.95 13.17
N ASN A 715 62.42 -16.19 14.03
CA ASN A 715 62.51 -15.83 15.44
C ASN A 715 63.41 -16.81 16.21
N ALA A 716 64.72 -16.53 16.25
CA ALA A 716 65.73 -17.29 16.98
C ALA A 716 65.68 -18.82 16.80
N PRO A 717 65.65 -19.33 15.54
CA PRO A 717 65.66 -20.77 15.31
C PRO A 717 66.95 -21.39 15.88
N THR A 718 66.83 -22.60 16.42
CA THR A 718 67.97 -23.39 16.93
C THR A 718 67.95 -24.79 16.31
N ALA A 719 69.12 -25.38 16.10
CA ALA A 719 69.21 -26.77 15.68
C ALA A 719 68.59 -27.68 16.75
N ALA A 720 67.78 -28.66 16.33
CA ALA A 720 67.17 -29.62 17.23
C ALA A 720 67.78 -31.01 17.07
N ALA A 721 67.69 -31.82 18.13
CA ALA A 721 68.16 -33.20 18.10
C ALA A 721 67.29 -34.03 17.14
N CYS A 722 67.95 -34.79 16.27
CA CYS A 722 67.27 -35.74 15.41
C CYS A 722 66.75 -36.90 16.27
N SER A 723 65.43 -36.96 16.47
CA SER A 723 64.81 -38.07 17.20
C SER A 723 65.15 -39.39 16.51
N GLY A 724 65.84 -40.27 17.24
CA GLY A 724 66.37 -41.53 16.71
C GLY A 724 65.29 -42.39 16.05
N SER A 725 65.61 -42.88 14.84
CA SER A 725 65.02 -44.03 14.17
C SER A 725 63.51 -43.99 13.89
N ALA A 726 63.13 -43.32 12.80
CA ALA A 726 62.02 -43.80 11.98
C ALA A 726 62.30 -43.48 10.50
N ARG A 727 62.90 -44.45 9.81
CA ARG A 727 62.72 -44.60 8.37
C ARG A 727 61.21 -44.57 8.12
N MET A 728 60.71 -43.61 7.33
CA MET A 728 59.30 -43.56 6.94
C MET A 728 59.03 -44.73 5.98
N ALA A 729 58.83 -45.93 6.53
CA ALA A 729 58.16 -47.02 5.85
C ALA A 729 56.67 -46.69 5.80
N ALA A 730 56.08 -46.88 4.62
CA ALA A 730 54.66 -46.79 4.39
C ALA A 730 53.89 -47.64 5.41
N ALA A 731 53.09 -47.00 6.25
CA ALA A 731 52.14 -47.66 7.13
C ALA A 731 50.74 -47.16 6.77
N THR A 732 50.13 -47.93 5.88
CA THR A 732 48.70 -48.14 5.79
C THR A 732 48.09 -48.36 7.18
N SER A 733 47.24 -47.45 7.62
CA SER A 733 46.21 -47.74 8.62
C SER A 733 44.87 -47.28 8.07
N THR A 734 44.16 -48.24 7.53
CA THR A 734 42.73 -48.20 7.26
C THR A 734 41.99 -47.82 8.54
N GLN A 735 41.33 -46.66 8.54
CA GLN A 735 40.15 -46.48 9.37
C GLN A 735 39.10 -45.70 8.58
N GLU A 736 38.17 -46.51 8.08
CA GLU A 736 36.79 -46.25 7.65
C GLU A 736 36.43 -44.85 7.15
N TYR A 737 36.29 -44.82 5.83
CA TYR A 737 35.30 -44.03 5.14
C TYR A 737 33.89 -44.47 5.61
N VAL A 738 33.25 -43.71 6.51
CA VAL A 738 31.79 -43.75 6.66
C VAL A 738 31.22 -42.71 5.70
N ASP A 739 30.87 -43.17 4.50
CA ASP A 739 30.12 -42.39 3.53
C ASP A 739 28.67 -42.23 4.00
N VAL A 740 28.28 -40.97 4.24
CA VAL A 740 26.99 -40.34 3.94
C VAL A 740 25.69 -41.13 4.21
N LYS A 741 24.99 -40.75 5.28
CA LYS A 741 23.51 -40.56 5.35
C LYS A 741 23.26 -39.44 6.39
N SER A 742 22.57 -38.32 6.16
CA SER A 742 21.77 -37.86 5.03
C SER A 742 21.38 -36.39 5.28
N ASN A 743 21.85 -35.45 4.44
CA ASN A 743 21.32 -34.08 4.31
C ASN A 743 19.93 -34.10 3.64
N ILE A 744 19.00 -34.88 4.18
CA ILE A 744 17.73 -35.12 3.51
C ILE A 744 16.64 -34.29 4.19
N LEU A 745 16.34 -33.16 3.58
CA LEU A 745 15.04 -32.51 3.70
C LEU A 745 14.09 -33.25 2.75
N GLN A 746 13.12 -33.97 3.32
CA GLN A 746 12.13 -34.76 2.59
C GLN A 746 10.72 -34.24 2.86
N VAL A 747 9.85 -34.30 1.87
CA VAL A 747 8.43 -33.97 2.01
C VAL A 747 7.56 -35.07 1.41
N PHE A 748 6.65 -35.62 2.20
CA PHE A 748 5.74 -36.69 1.78
C PHE A 748 4.36 -36.59 2.47
N PRO A 749 3.24 -36.93 1.79
CA PRO A 749 3.17 -37.26 0.37
C PRO A 749 3.48 -36.03 -0.50
N ASN A 750 4.09 -36.28 -1.65
CA ASN A 750 4.38 -35.26 -2.66
C ASN A 750 4.26 -35.91 -4.04
N PRO A 751 3.15 -35.73 -4.77
CA PRO A 751 2.15 -34.66 -4.59
C PRO A 751 1.29 -34.76 -3.32
N VAL A 752 0.88 -33.61 -2.78
CA VAL A 752 0.05 -33.47 -1.58
C VAL A 752 -1.36 -32.99 -1.92
N HIS A 753 -2.37 -33.53 -1.23
CA HIS A 753 -3.74 -32.99 -1.29
C HIS A 753 -4.02 -32.03 -0.14
N SER A 754 -4.13 -32.50 1.11
CA SER A 754 -4.50 -31.64 2.24
C SER A 754 -3.39 -31.49 3.28
N GLN A 755 -2.44 -32.44 3.37
CA GLN A 755 -1.41 -32.42 4.40
C GLN A 755 -0.12 -33.13 3.95
N ALA A 756 1.03 -32.50 4.19
CA ALA A 756 2.36 -33.07 3.94
C ALA A 756 3.19 -33.11 5.23
N THR A 757 4.15 -34.03 5.31
CA THR A 757 5.12 -34.14 6.40
C THR A 757 6.51 -33.77 5.89
N VAL A 758 7.18 -32.85 6.57
CA VAL A 758 8.56 -32.46 6.35
C VAL A 758 9.45 -33.24 7.33
N ARG A 759 10.36 -34.07 6.82
CA ARG A 759 11.39 -34.76 7.61
C ARG A 759 12.76 -34.11 7.37
N PHE A 760 13.52 -33.88 8.44
CA PHE A 760 14.87 -33.32 8.37
C PHE A 760 15.75 -33.81 9.52
N TYR A 761 17.07 -33.80 9.33
CA TYR A 761 18.05 -34.03 10.38
C TYR A 761 18.66 -32.70 10.83
N ASN A 762 18.68 -32.45 12.13
CA ASN A 762 19.32 -31.29 12.73
C ASN A 762 20.69 -31.70 13.32
N PRO A 763 21.82 -31.24 12.76
CA PRO A 763 23.14 -31.74 13.14
C PRO A 763 23.64 -31.23 14.50
N ALA A 764 23.03 -30.19 15.07
CA ALA A 764 23.27 -29.71 16.42
C ALA A 764 22.02 -29.02 16.97
N GLN A 765 21.79 -29.04 18.29
CA GLN A 765 20.65 -28.35 18.90
C GLN A 765 20.67 -26.86 18.54
N GLY A 766 19.53 -26.33 18.13
CA GLY A 766 19.41 -24.91 17.80
C GLY A 766 18.15 -24.57 17.02
N LYS A 767 18.03 -23.30 16.67
CA LYS A 767 16.85 -22.74 16.02
C LYS A 767 16.70 -23.25 14.59
N VAL A 768 15.51 -23.74 14.27
CA VAL A 768 15.13 -24.19 12.92
C VAL A 768 13.91 -23.42 12.45
N VAL A 769 14.01 -22.85 11.24
CA VAL A 769 12.90 -22.18 10.56
C VAL A 769 12.54 -22.96 9.30
N ILE A 770 11.26 -23.33 9.16
CA ILE A 770 10.73 -23.95 7.95
C ILE A 770 9.64 -23.05 7.38
N GLY A 771 9.81 -22.60 6.15
CA GLY A 771 8.85 -21.78 5.42
C GLY A 771 8.36 -22.46 4.15
N LEU A 772 7.07 -22.24 3.84
CA LEU A 772 6.44 -22.59 2.57
C LEU A 772 6.41 -21.34 1.69
N TYR A 773 6.93 -21.44 0.46
CA TYR A 773 7.07 -20.35 -0.49
C TYR A 773 6.38 -20.70 -1.81
N ASP A 774 5.88 -19.69 -2.51
CA ASP A 774 5.44 -19.83 -3.89
C ASP A 774 6.65 -19.94 -4.85
N MET A 775 6.41 -20.13 -6.15
CA MET A 775 7.48 -20.24 -7.14
C MET A 775 8.16 -18.90 -7.46
N GLN A 776 7.55 -17.78 -7.07
CA GLN A 776 8.12 -16.43 -7.16
C GLN A 776 9.03 -16.12 -5.96
N GLY A 777 9.05 -16.99 -4.95
CA GLY A 777 9.87 -16.88 -3.75
C GLY A 777 9.21 -16.10 -2.61
N SER A 778 7.92 -15.75 -2.73
CA SER A 778 7.16 -15.11 -1.66
C SER A 778 6.79 -16.12 -0.58
N LEU A 779 6.95 -15.74 0.68
CA LEU A 779 6.58 -16.59 1.82
C LEU A 779 5.05 -16.70 1.90
N VAL A 780 4.53 -17.91 1.72
CA VAL A 780 3.11 -18.22 1.84
C VAL A 780 2.75 -18.48 3.31
N LYS A 781 3.60 -19.24 4.02
CA LYS A 781 3.35 -19.60 5.42
C LYS A 781 4.64 -20.01 6.13
N THR A 782 4.82 -19.56 7.37
CA THR A 782 5.83 -20.16 8.27
C THR A 782 5.25 -21.42 8.90
N VAL A 783 5.90 -22.55 8.67
CA VAL A 783 5.52 -23.86 9.22
C VAL A 783 6.15 -24.04 10.60
N VAL A 784 7.42 -23.65 10.75
CA VAL A 784 8.21 -23.83 11.97
C VAL A 784 9.08 -22.61 12.21
N ASN A 785 9.18 -22.18 13.46
CA ASN A 785 10.15 -21.18 13.92
C ASN A 785 10.40 -21.38 15.43
N ARG A 786 11.15 -22.43 15.77
CA ARG A 786 11.47 -22.79 17.17
C ARG A 786 12.77 -23.59 17.25
N ASP A 787 13.28 -23.80 18.46
CA ASP A 787 14.45 -24.65 18.70
C ASP A 787 14.11 -26.14 18.56
N PHE A 788 15.04 -26.89 17.95
CA PHE A 788 15.00 -28.33 17.88
C PHE A 788 16.27 -28.94 18.48
N PRO A 789 16.16 -30.07 19.20
CA PRO A 789 17.32 -30.87 19.58
C PRO A 789 18.16 -31.33 18.38
N GLN A 790 19.38 -31.77 18.62
CA GLN A 790 20.14 -32.54 17.62
C GLN A 790 19.41 -33.86 17.34
N GLY A 791 19.37 -34.29 16.07
CA GLY A 791 18.72 -35.54 15.65
C GLY A 791 17.70 -35.36 14.53
N GLU A 792 17.00 -36.44 14.19
CA GLU A 792 15.94 -36.41 13.17
C GLU A 792 14.61 -35.89 13.73
N HIS A 793 13.90 -35.10 12.91
CA HIS A 793 12.63 -34.48 13.26
C HIS A 793 11.63 -34.58 12.10
N GLN A 794 10.34 -34.57 12.46
CA GLN A 794 9.22 -34.52 11.51
C GLN A 794 8.23 -33.43 11.92
N VAL A 795 7.74 -32.67 10.94
CA VAL A 795 6.72 -31.64 11.16
C VAL A 795 5.69 -31.66 10.05
N THR A 796 4.43 -31.50 10.44
CA THR A 796 3.28 -31.49 9.54
C THR A 796 3.02 -30.10 8.96
N VAL A 797 2.69 -30.05 7.67
CA VAL A 797 2.27 -28.87 6.91
C VAL A 797 0.83 -29.07 6.48
N ASP A 798 -0.05 -28.17 6.92
CA ASP A 798 -1.43 -28.08 6.41
C ASP A 798 -1.44 -27.35 5.06
N CYS A 799 -1.91 -28.07 4.04
CA CYS A 799 -1.97 -27.66 2.64
C CYS A 799 -3.42 -27.53 2.14
N SER A 800 -4.42 -27.70 3.01
CA SER A 800 -5.85 -27.77 2.63
C SER A 800 -6.36 -26.50 1.94
N THR A 801 -5.80 -25.34 2.29
CA THR A 801 -6.19 -24.03 1.74
C THR A 801 -5.30 -23.56 0.58
N LEU A 802 -4.31 -24.37 0.16
CA LEU A 802 -3.42 -24.02 -0.94
C LEU A 802 -4.08 -24.33 -2.28
N VAL A 803 -3.91 -23.42 -3.25
CA VAL A 803 -4.32 -23.68 -4.63
C VAL A 803 -3.40 -24.71 -5.29
N THR A 804 -3.93 -25.51 -6.22
CA THR A 804 -3.18 -26.50 -7.01
C THR A 804 -2.05 -25.85 -7.78
N ALA A 805 -0.81 -26.04 -7.30
CA ALA A 805 0.40 -25.41 -7.82
C ALA A 805 1.66 -26.11 -7.25
N THR A 806 2.85 -25.75 -7.77
CA THR A 806 4.13 -26.11 -7.14
C THR A 806 4.54 -25.03 -6.14
N TYR A 807 5.03 -25.46 -4.99
CA TYR A 807 5.57 -24.64 -3.92
C TYR A 807 6.98 -25.11 -3.53
N LEU A 808 7.68 -24.32 -2.73
CA LEU A 808 8.99 -24.64 -2.17
C LEU A 808 8.92 -24.66 -0.65
N ILE A 809 9.30 -25.78 -0.03
CA ILE A 809 9.61 -25.82 1.40
C ILE A 809 11.10 -25.51 1.54
N ARG A 810 11.45 -24.51 2.36
CA ARG A 810 12.85 -24.20 2.70
C ARG A 810 13.06 -24.33 4.20
N ILE A 811 14.17 -24.97 4.57
CA ILE A 811 14.67 -25.03 5.94
C ILE A 811 15.90 -24.13 6.06
N ASP A 812 15.91 -23.33 7.12
CA ASP A 812 17.04 -22.50 7.52
C ASP A 812 17.35 -22.81 8.99
N ALA A 813 18.44 -23.55 9.19
CA ALA A 813 19.01 -23.85 10.50
C ALA A 813 20.41 -23.22 10.58
N GLN A 814 20.87 -22.92 11.79
CA GLN A 814 22.18 -22.29 12.00
C GLN A 814 23.35 -23.03 11.33
N GLN A 815 23.23 -24.36 11.19
CA GLN A 815 24.27 -25.25 10.70
C GLN A 815 24.07 -25.66 9.23
N PHE A 816 22.86 -25.51 8.66
CA PHE A 816 22.58 -25.90 7.28
C PHE A 816 21.33 -25.22 6.72
N LYS A 817 21.30 -25.05 5.40
CA LYS A 817 20.12 -24.61 4.65
C LYS A 817 19.82 -25.60 3.55
N SER A 818 18.54 -25.88 3.34
CA SER A 818 18.10 -26.80 2.28
C SER A 818 16.69 -26.43 1.78
N GLY A 819 16.31 -26.95 0.62
CA GLY A 819 15.00 -26.69 0.03
C GLY A 819 14.52 -27.88 -0.79
N VAL A 820 13.21 -28.11 -0.78
CA VAL A 820 12.57 -29.18 -1.53
C VAL A 820 11.24 -28.70 -2.11
N LYS A 821 10.92 -29.16 -3.32
CA LYS A 821 9.67 -28.82 -4.00
C LYS A 821 8.50 -29.57 -3.36
N LEU A 822 7.36 -28.92 -3.26
CA LEU A 822 6.08 -29.49 -2.83
C LEU A 822 5.04 -29.26 -3.93
N MET A 823 4.48 -30.31 -4.51
CA MET A 823 3.44 -30.22 -5.53
C MET A 823 2.07 -30.39 -4.87
N LYS A 824 1.26 -29.34 -4.84
CA LYS A 824 -0.14 -29.40 -4.38
C LYS A 824 -1.02 -29.83 -5.55
N GLN A 825 -1.73 -30.95 -5.40
CA GLN A 825 -2.76 -31.43 -6.32
C GLN A 825 -4.15 -31.11 -5.81
#